data_AF-A0A954C5S9-F1
#
_entry.id   AF-A0A954C5S9-F1
#
_cell.length_a   1.000
_cell.length_b   1.000
_cell.length_c   1.000
_cell.angle_alpha   90.00
_cell.angle_beta   90.00
_cell.angle_gamma   90.00
#
_symmetry.space_group_name_H-M   'P 1'
#
loop_
_entity.id
_entity.type
_entity.pdbx_description
1 polymer ?
#
loop_
_entity_poly.entity_id
_entity_poly.type
_entity_poly.pdbx_seq_one_letter_code
_entity_poly.pdbx_strand_id
1 'polypeptide(L)'
;MSEGLDHPHATPSTAATPSEAAGLSALRRDGMILGGAFVAVLGISIAVAVVGTPARTAGPGTDAPAPTSESGSDEISIEAGAVHFKTYCASCHGADGKTPLPGMPTLNSERVLAVVDDAYYEAIIKHGRSSTAMVGWEQILTPNAIKSLVAYIRSWQAEGPDRSKVDVALGDVDRGKALFHGNCAACHGTSGQGGIGNSLRSRSFQAVASDEFLRDTIAFGRGHTAMPAGTRFDAGEVSDLLAYLRSWREPGHTFADVADLRKHATKRSAQVGKTIFGSRCVACHGKQGEGGIGSRLNSQSFLSLASDEFLYHSIVRGRPGTAMPQWHFLSAPDVADLITYIRTWQEVESVVPEPRPPQGDPKAGAQLYASYCTQCHGAEGRGGVGGQIGNRVFLECADDAFLFQTIAYGKSGSAMKGFLKGSAGGELVSLEPAQIDDLVAYLRELQARPTLEPLKRPRSRVEMDLGREVYEEKAACAKCHGRNGEGASGPAIGNPDFLKVATDGFLIGTVILGREGTAMLSFDRGGNVSLTPEEVEAVVTYVRAFENKPFERRPAPEPSPADLAEGGHLFRVMCAGCHGSDGRGPQPGQQIQGYAPSINNPEFLTAASDSMLLATIALGRAGTPMRAFGRGVGGVADLTADEIQKIVAHIRTWKR
;
A
#
# COMPACT_ATOMS: atom_id res chain seq x y z
N MET A 1 -47.38 41.64 26.26
CA MET A 1 -47.49 41.58 27.73
C MET A 1 -46.22 40.93 28.25
N SER A 2 -45.61 41.46 29.31
CA SER A 2 -44.46 40.92 30.08
C SER A 2 -43.25 40.41 29.26
N GLU A 3 -42.16 41.16 29.06
CA GLU A 3 -41.16 41.67 30.04
C GLU A 3 -40.26 40.56 30.63
N GLY A 4 -38.95 40.74 30.87
CA GLY A 4 -38.02 41.89 30.66
C GLY A 4 -36.65 41.41 30.14
N LEU A 5 -35.83 42.23 29.46
CA LEU A 5 -34.97 43.31 29.98
C LEU A 5 -33.87 42.76 30.93
N ASP A 6 -32.57 42.91 30.63
CA ASP A 6 -31.87 44.20 30.71
C ASP A 6 -30.71 44.46 29.70
N HIS A 7 -30.23 45.71 29.70
CA HIS A 7 -29.19 46.34 28.85
C HIS A 7 -28.28 47.26 29.74
N PRO A 8 -27.23 47.97 29.24
CA PRO A 8 -26.43 47.84 28.00
C PRO A 8 -24.93 47.51 28.37
N HIS A 9 -23.78 48.21 28.10
CA HIS A 9 -23.38 49.38 27.27
C HIS A 9 -21.84 49.50 27.04
N ALA A 10 -21.43 50.55 26.30
CA ALA A 10 -20.17 51.32 26.37
C ALA A 10 -18.76 50.67 26.20
N THR A 11 -18.36 50.52 24.94
CA THR A 11 -17.13 51.02 24.23
C THR A 11 -16.35 52.23 24.82
N PRO A 12 -15.15 52.67 24.30
CA PRO A 12 -14.19 52.13 23.28
C PRO A 12 -12.65 52.34 23.60
N SER A 13 -11.77 52.08 22.60
CA SER A 13 -10.40 52.65 22.41
C SER A 13 -9.24 52.15 23.32
N THR A 14 -7.93 52.27 22.98
CA THR A 14 -7.21 52.96 21.86
C THR A 14 -5.96 52.16 21.41
N ALA A 15 -5.17 52.65 20.43
CA ALA A 15 -3.98 51.98 19.86
C ALA A 15 -2.62 52.68 20.18
N ALA A 16 -1.50 51.94 20.08
CA ALA A 16 -0.08 52.34 19.92
C ALA A 16 0.82 51.08 20.14
N THR A 17 1.59 50.47 19.23
CA THR A 17 2.82 50.87 18.46
C THR A 17 4.14 50.56 19.24
N PRO A 18 5.40 50.69 18.71
CA PRO A 18 6.27 49.51 18.50
C PRO A 18 7.72 49.71 19.06
N SER A 19 8.76 49.17 18.38
CA SER A 19 10.23 49.28 18.67
C SER A 19 10.74 48.39 19.84
N GLU A 20 12.00 47.93 19.95
CA GLU A 20 13.21 47.81 19.08
C GLU A 20 14.06 46.64 19.66
N ALA A 21 14.78 45.80 18.90
CA ALA A 21 16.10 45.98 18.25
C ALA A 21 17.34 46.11 19.20
N ALA A 22 18.44 45.44 18.81
CA ALA A 22 19.76 45.32 19.48
C ALA A 22 19.81 44.54 20.83
N GLY A 23 20.90 43.85 21.18
CA GLY A 23 22.08 43.49 20.37
C GLY A 23 23.31 43.07 21.21
N LEU A 24 24.26 42.35 20.58
CA LEU A 24 25.62 42.00 21.10
C LEU A 24 25.60 41.07 22.35
N SER A 25 26.70 40.45 22.83
CA SER A 25 28.13 40.50 22.48
C SER A 25 28.76 39.10 22.49
N ALA A 26 29.89 38.90 21.81
CA ALA A 26 30.69 37.67 21.91
C ALA A 26 31.68 37.69 23.09
N LEU A 27 32.13 36.51 23.55
CA LEU A 27 33.32 36.38 24.39
C LEU A 27 34.25 35.23 23.96
N ARG A 28 35.54 35.49 24.22
CA ARG A 28 36.77 34.72 23.95
C ARG A 28 36.95 33.55 24.94
N ARG A 29 37.93 32.63 24.83
CA ARG A 29 38.82 32.05 23.78
C ARG A 29 39.70 30.99 24.51
N ASP A 30 40.67 30.40 23.80
CA ASP A 30 41.82 29.60 24.28
C ASP A 30 41.56 28.07 24.35
N GLY A 31 42.45 27.16 23.94
CA GLY A 31 43.58 27.29 23.00
C GLY A 31 44.93 26.69 23.47
N MET A 32 45.34 25.53 22.91
CA MET A 32 46.77 25.14 22.80
C MET A 32 47.01 24.04 21.73
N ILE A 33 48.27 23.58 21.58
CA ILE A 33 48.87 23.02 20.35
C ILE A 33 49.53 21.63 20.59
N LEU A 34 49.95 20.98 19.49
CA LEU A 34 50.74 19.74 19.29
C LEU A 34 49.90 18.50 18.94
N GLY A 35 50.35 17.60 18.06
CA GLY A 35 51.55 17.60 17.19
C GLY A 35 51.55 16.37 16.27
N GLY A 36 52.10 16.46 15.05
CA GLY A 36 51.93 15.41 14.02
C GLY A 36 53.16 14.53 13.77
N ALA A 37 52.94 13.37 13.14
CA ALA A 37 53.97 12.55 12.50
C ALA A 37 53.37 11.74 11.33
N PHE A 38 54.16 11.53 10.27
CA PHE A 38 53.77 10.79 9.05
C PHE A 38 54.94 9.85 8.71
N VAL A 39 54.72 8.53 8.64
CA VAL A 39 55.76 7.55 8.24
C VAL A 39 55.12 6.43 7.43
N ALA A 40 55.78 6.04 6.34
CA ALA A 40 55.47 4.85 5.55
C ALA A 40 56.76 4.02 5.36
N VAL A 41 56.64 2.69 5.29
CA VAL A 41 57.77 1.76 5.05
C VAL A 41 57.32 0.66 4.08
N LEU A 42 58.26 0.11 3.31
CA LEU A 42 58.06 -0.78 2.16
C LEU A 42 58.77 -2.13 2.33
N GLY A 43 58.29 -3.18 1.67
CA GLY A 43 59.00 -4.47 1.48
C GLY A 43 58.92 -5.45 2.68
N ILE A 44 59.42 -6.68 2.57
CA ILE A 44 60.20 -7.33 1.48
C ILE A 44 59.68 -8.78 1.26
N SER A 45 59.73 -9.28 0.02
CA SER A 45 59.49 -10.69 -0.32
C SER A 45 60.78 -11.51 -0.35
N ILE A 46 60.73 -12.78 0.08
CA ILE A 46 61.75 -13.79 -0.20
C ILE A 46 61.07 -15.07 -0.69
N ALA A 47 61.57 -15.64 -1.77
CA ALA A 47 61.17 -16.96 -2.29
C ALA A 47 62.41 -17.84 -2.46
N VAL A 48 62.29 -19.13 -2.15
CA VAL A 48 63.32 -20.15 -2.36
C VAL A 48 62.65 -21.39 -2.94
N ALA A 49 63.21 -21.94 -4.03
CA ALA A 49 62.75 -23.19 -4.63
C ALA A 49 63.91 -23.92 -5.30
N VAL A 50 64.14 -25.20 -4.95
CA VAL A 50 65.03 -26.12 -5.65
C VAL A 50 64.48 -27.56 -5.58
N VAL A 51 63.96 -28.02 -6.73
CA VAL A 51 64.25 -29.29 -7.46
C VAL A 51 64.25 -30.65 -6.72
N GLY A 52 63.55 -31.65 -7.31
CA GLY A 52 63.87 -33.08 -7.12
C GLY A 52 62.74 -34.07 -7.45
N THR A 53 62.76 -34.70 -8.64
CA THR A 53 61.88 -35.84 -9.02
C THR A 53 62.70 -37.14 -9.08
N PRO A 54 62.14 -38.36 -8.87
CA PRO A 54 61.28 -39.01 -9.88
C PRO A 54 60.11 -39.88 -9.32
N ALA A 55 59.24 -40.35 -10.21
CA ALA A 55 58.10 -41.23 -9.89
C ALA A 55 58.46 -42.72 -9.81
N ARG A 56 57.62 -43.53 -9.15
CA ARG A 56 57.64 -45.00 -9.22
C ARG A 56 56.23 -45.61 -9.24
N THR A 57 55.94 -46.34 -10.31
CA THR A 57 55.11 -47.57 -10.43
C THR A 57 53.85 -47.70 -9.56
N ALA A 58 52.69 -47.81 -10.21
CA ALA A 58 51.41 -48.15 -9.60
C ALA A 58 51.30 -49.62 -9.13
N GLY A 59 50.40 -49.87 -8.18
CA GLY A 59 49.83 -51.18 -7.84
C GLY A 59 48.37 -50.99 -7.39
N PRO A 60 47.41 -51.84 -7.79
CA PRO A 60 45.99 -51.65 -7.48
C PRO A 60 45.63 -52.22 -6.10
N GLY A 61 44.80 -51.48 -5.33
CA GLY A 61 44.51 -51.84 -3.94
C GLY A 61 43.26 -51.20 -3.32
N THR A 62 42.10 -51.29 -3.99
CA THR A 62 40.75 -51.22 -3.39
C THR A 62 40.54 -50.30 -2.18
N ASP A 63 40.51 -48.98 -2.39
CA ASP A 63 39.91 -48.06 -1.42
C ASP A 63 38.40 -47.92 -1.69
N ALA A 64 37.59 -47.99 -0.63
CA ALA A 64 36.19 -47.57 -0.67
C ALA A 64 36.13 -46.04 -0.80
N PRO A 65 35.11 -45.47 -1.49
CA PRO A 65 34.96 -44.02 -1.55
C PRO A 65 34.79 -43.45 -0.13
N ALA A 66 35.71 -42.58 0.26
CA ALA A 66 35.61 -41.82 1.50
C ALA A 66 34.29 -41.02 1.54
N PRO A 67 33.71 -40.78 2.72
CA PRO A 67 32.47 -40.01 2.82
C PRO A 67 32.68 -38.61 2.25
N THR A 68 32.00 -38.31 1.14
CA THR A 68 32.00 -36.98 0.54
C THR A 68 31.41 -35.99 1.52
N SER A 69 32.21 -35.02 1.95
CA SER A 69 31.78 -33.95 2.84
C SER A 69 30.88 -32.97 2.09
N GLU A 70 29.59 -33.30 1.98
CA GLU A 70 28.55 -32.29 1.79
C GLU A 70 28.39 -31.51 3.10
N SER A 71 29.38 -30.66 3.38
CA SER A 71 29.25 -29.57 4.34
C SER A 71 28.19 -28.63 3.79
N GLY A 72 26.97 -28.72 4.32
CA GLY A 72 25.90 -27.78 3.97
C GLY A 72 26.40 -26.36 4.13
N SER A 73 26.32 -25.58 3.06
CA SER A 73 26.60 -24.14 3.08
C SER A 73 25.68 -23.49 4.11
N ASP A 74 26.21 -22.67 5.02
CA ASP A 74 25.44 -21.91 6.02
C ASP A 74 24.70 -20.72 5.36
N GLU A 75 24.31 -20.88 4.10
CA GLU A 75 23.63 -19.95 3.19
C GLU A 75 22.14 -20.30 3.15
N ILE A 76 21.29 -19.28 3.26
CA ILE A 76 19.84 -19.45 3.34
C ILE A 76 19.29 -19.74 1.94
N SER A 77 18.85 -20.98 1.69
CA SER A 77 18.36 -21.45 0.40
C SER A 77 17.13 -22.34 0.53
N ILE A 78 16.32 -22.42 -0.53
CA ILE A 78 15.14 -23.31 -0.59
C ILE A 78 15.61 -24.78 -0.64
N GLU A 79 16.76 -25.01 -1.28
CA GLU A 79 17.41 -26.30 -1.50
C GLU A 79 17.91 -26.90 -0.18
N ALA A 80 18.67 -26.14 0.62
CA ALA A 80 19.06 -26.57 1.97
C ALA A 80 17.83 -26.79 2.86
N GLY A 81 16.81 -25.94 2.73
CA GLY A 81 15.53 -26.09 3.39
C GLY A 81 14.83 -27.41 3.06
N ALA A 82 14.82 -27.81 1.79
CA ALA A 82 14.24 -29.07 1.35
C ALA A 82 14.99 -30.28 1.94
N VAL A 83 16.32 -30.23 1.99
CA VAL A 83 17.17 -31.27 2.61
C VAL A 83 16.88 -31.40 4.11
N HIS A 84 16.85 -30.29 4.84
CA HIS A 84 16.49 -30.31 6.26
C HIS A 84 15.05 -30.79 6.49
N PHE A 85 14.09 -30.35 5.67
CA PHE A 85 12.68 -30.74 5.84
C PHE A 85 12.48 -32.23 5.61
N LYS A 86 13.10 -32.78 4.56
CA LYS A 86 13.13 -34.23 4.27
C LYS A 86 13.73 -35.04 5.42
N THR A 87 14.73 -34.48 6.12
CA THR A 87 15.46 -35.16 7.19
C THR A 87 14.74 -35.13 8.53
N TYR A 88 14.14 -33.99 8.92
CA TYR A 88 13.63 -33.76 10.28
C TYR A 88 12.11 -33.59 10.38
N CYS A 89 11.41 -33.26 9.29
CA CYS A 89 9.99 -32.85 9.34
C CYS A 89 9.05 -33.79 8.55
N ALA A 90 9.52 -34.32 7.42
CA ALA A 90 8.72 -35.08 6.46
C ALA A 90 8.09 -36.36 7.03
N SER A 91 8.72 -36.98 8.05
CA SER A 91 8.20 -38.18 8.73
C SER A 91 6.87 -37.95 9.45
N CYS A 92 6.62 -36.72 9.93
CA CYS A 92 5.40 -36.34 10.64
C CYS A 92 4.43 -35.52 9.79
N HIS A 93 4.94 -34.64 8.92
CA HIS A 93 4.13 -33.71 8.13
C HIS A 93 3.87 -34.15 6.68
N GLY A 94 4.44 -35.29 6.26
CA GLY A 94 4.44 -35.76 4.87
C GLY A 94 5.56 -35.10 4.05
N ALA A 95 6.03 -35.77 2.99
CA ALA A 95 7.20 -35.35 2.21
C ALA A 95 7.07 -33.96 1.55
N ASP A 96 5.84 -33.56 1.22
CA ASP A 96 5.49 -32.28 0.61
C ASP A 96 4.69 -31.37 1.55
N GLY A 97 4.58 -31.74 2.83
CA GLY A 97 3.80 -31.03 3.85
C GLY A 97 2.27 -31.13 3.72
N LYS A 98 1.71 -31.81 2.71
CA LYS A 98 0.25 -31.88 2.44
C LYS A 98 -0.46 -32.98 3.20
N THR A 99 0.16 -34.17 3.28
CA THR A 99 -0.43 -35.38 3.87
C THR A 99 0.32 -35.76 5.16
N PRO A 100 0.01 -35.12 6.30
CA PRO A 100 0.63 -35.41 7.58
C PRO A 100 0.13 -36.73 8.19
N LEU A 101 0.84 -37.24 9.20
CA LEU A 101 0.35 -38.35 10.03
C LEU A 101 -0.90 -37.92 10.83
N PRO A 102 -1.77 -38.87 11.23
CA PRO A 102 -2.94 -38.57 12.06
C PRO A 102 -2.58 -37.79 13.34
N GLY A 103 -3.21 -36.64 13.53
CA GLY A 103 -2.95 -35.72 14.66
C GLY A 103 -1.81 -34.72 14.44
N MET A 104 -1.05 -34.82 13.34
CA MET A 104 -0.06 -33.81 12.94
C MET A 104 -0.69 -32.78 11.99
N PRO A 105 -0.32 -31.49 12.07
CA PRO A 105 -0.90 -30.45 11.21
C PRO A 105 -0.31 -30.48 9.79
N THR A 106 -1.16 -30.27 8.79
CA THR A 106 -0.75 -29.96 7.41
C THR A 106 -0.01 -28.61 7.40
N LEU A 107 1.19 -28.58 6.84
CA LEU A 107 2.00 -27.37 6.70
C LEU A 107 1.82 -26.73 5.32
N ASN A 108 1.77 -27.56 4.28
CA ASN A 108 1.43 -27.16 2.91
C ASN A 108 -0.10 -27.04 2.78
N SER A 109 -0.64 -26.03 3.46
CA SER A 109 -2.05 -25.65 3.41
C SER A 109 -2.14 -24.17 3.13
N GLU A 110 -2.86 -23.83 2.07
CA GLU A 110 -2.94 -22.49 1.50
C GLU A 110 -3.41 -21.42 2.49
N ARG A 111 -4.49 -21.70 3.24
CA ARG A 111 -4.98 -20.83 4.32
C ARG A 111 -4.05 -20.76 5.53
N VAL A 112 -3.12 -21.71 5.69
CA VAL A 112 -2.10 -21.65 6.74
C VAL A 112 -0.96 -20.74 6.26
N LEU A 113 -0.42 -20.98 5.06
CA LEU A 113 0.61 -20.14 4.43
C LEU A 113 0.17 -18.67 4.31
N ALA A 114 -1.10 -18.42 3.95
CA ALA A 114 -1.68 -17.08 3.80
C ALA A 114 -1.93 -16.30 5.12
N VAL A 115 -1.85 -16.95 6.29
CA VAL A 115 -2.20 -16.37 7.61
C VAL A 115 -1.05 -16.43 8.61
N VAL A 116 -0.15 -17.41 8.46
CA VAL A 116 1.04 -17.61 9.31
C VAL A 116 2.21 -16.80 8.76
N ASP A 117 2.97 -16.15 9.63
CA ASP A 117 4.19 -15.41 9.27
C ASP A 117 5.48 -16.20 9.58
N ASP A 118 6.63 -15.68 9.14
CA ASP A 118 7.92 -16.40 9.26
C ASP A 118 8.38 -16.52 10.71
N ALA A 119 8.09 -15.51 11.53
CA ALA A 119 8.38 -15.53 12.97
C ALA A 119 7.65 -16.69 13.68
N TYR A 120 6.40 -17.00 13.29
CA TYR A 120 5.70 -18.18 13.78
C TYR A 120 6.40 -19.49 13.39
N TYR A 121 6.82 -19.63 12.12
CA TYR A 121 7.50 -20.85 11.68
C TYR A 121 8.88 -20.99 12.35
N GLU A 122 9.70 -19.94 12.38
CA GLU A 122 10.98 -19.93 13.10
C GLU A 122 10.78 -20.32 14.58
N ALA A 123 9.87 -19.67 15.30
CA ALA A 123 9.65 -19.93 16.72
C ALA A 123 9.20 -21.38 17.01
N ILE A 124 8.30 -21.94 16.19
CA ILE A 124 7.79 -23.31 16.38
C ILE A 124 8.80 -24.38 15.95
N ILE A 125 9.61 -24.14 14.91
CA ILE A 125 10.71 -25.04 14.54
C ILE A 125 11.80 -25.01 15.64
N LYS A 126 12.14 -23.81 16.12
CA LYS A 126 13.18 -23.60 17.12
C LYS A 126 12.84 -24.24 18.47
N HIS A 127 11.68 -23.91 19.03
CA HIS A 127 11.31 -24.26 20.41
C HIS A 127 10.28 -25.41 20.54
N GLY A 128 9.61 -25.80 19.46
CA GLY A 128 8.59 -26.86 19.48
C GLY A 128 7.27 -26.41 20.11
N ARG A 129 6.50 -27.37 20.66
CA ARG A 129 5.28 -27.14 21.45
C ARG A 129 5.10 -28.20 22.54
N SER A 130 5.19 -27.78 23.79
CA SER A 130 4.92 -28.56 25.01
C SER A 130 3.58 -29.28 24.93
N SER A 131 3.53 -30.52 25.43
CA SER A 131 2.36 -31.42 25.36
C SER A 131 1.91 -31.80 23.95
N THR A 132 2.80 -31.74 22.96
CA THR A 132 2.57 -32.26 21.59
C THR A 132 3.77 -33.10 21.12
N ALA A 133 3.67 -33.71 19.94
CA ALA A 133 4.80 -34.40 19.29
C ALA A 133 5.80 -33.45 18.58
N MET A 134 5.52 -32.14 18.51
CA MET A 134 6.42 -31.16 17.88
C MET A 134 7.52 -30.77 18.86
N VAL A 135 8.69 -31.41 18.74
CA VAL A 135 9.90 -31.04 19.49
C VAL A 135 10.56 -29.78 18.93
N GLY A 136 11.37 -29.10 19.75
CA GLY A 136 12.22 -27.99 19.32
C GLY A 136 13.53 -28.48 18.71
N TRP A 137 13.96 -27.85 17.61
CA TRP A 137 15.12 -28.25 16.82
C TRP A 137 16.35 -27.34 17.00
N GLU A 138 16.29 -26.34 17.89
CA GLU A 138 17.36 -25.34 18.10
C GLU A 138 18.69 -25.91 18.63
N GLN A 139 18.68 -27.15 19.15
CA GLN A 139 19.87 -27.86 19.60
C GLN A 139 20.52 -28.71 18.49
N ILE A 140 19.92 -28.74 17.28
CA ILE A 140 20.30 -29.60 16.16
C ILE A 140 20.52 -28.77 14.88
N LEU A 141 19.76 -27.70 14.67
CA LEU A 141 19.78 -26.86 13.46
C LEU A 141 20.40 -25.49 13.73
N THR A 142 21.25 -25.00 12.82
CA THR A 142 21.73 -23.61 12.85
C THR A 142 20.59 -22.62 12.59
N PRO A 143 20.71 -21.34 13.00
CA PRO A 143 19.72 -20.32 12.65
C PRO A 143 19.47 -20.19 11.14
N ASN A 144 20.50 -20.43 10.31
CA ASN A 144 20.37 -20.37 8.85
C ASN A 144 19.73 -21.64 8.29
N ALA A 145 19.94 -22.82 8.89
CA ALA A 145 19.19 -24.04 8.59
C ALA A 145 17.69 -23.90 8.94
N ILE A 146 17.35 -23.26 10.07
CA ILE A 146 15.95 -22.94 10.44
C ILE A 146 15.34 -21.96 9.44
N LYS A 147 16.06 -20.90 9.04
CA LYS A 147 15.58 -19.96 8.00
C LYS A 147 15.41 -20.62 6.63
N SER A 148 16.28 -21.56 6.28
CA SER A 148 16.16 -22.37 5.06
C SER A 148 14.90 -23.25 5.11
N LEU A 149 14.61 -23.90 6.25
CA LEU A 149 13.33 -24.62 6.45
C LEU A 149 12.11 -23.72 6.22
N VAL A 150 12.12 -22.48 6.75
CA VAL A 150 11.02 -21.54 6.54
C VAL A 150 10.92 -21.12 5.07
N ALA A 151 12.04 -20.83 4.40
CA ALA A 151 12.08 -20.54 2.97
C ALA A 151 11.53 -21.69 2.10
N TYR A 152 11.84 -22.94 2.46
CA TYR A 152 11.28 -24.12 1.78
C TYR A 152 9.79 -24.29 2.04
N ILE A 153 9.31 -24.12 3.28
CA ILE A 153 7.86 -24.14 3.59
C ILE A 153 7.13 -23.02 2.82
N ARG A 154 7.77 -21.85 2.65
CA ARG A 154 7.27 -20.73 1.83
C ARG A 154 7.24 -21.02 0.34
N SER A 155 8.16 -21.81 -0.20
CA SER A 155 8.19 -22.18 -1.62
C SER A 155 6.92 -22.93 -2.09
N TRP A 156 6.14 -23.47 -1.15
CA TRP A 156 4.83 -24.08 -1.43
C TRP A 156 3.67 -23.09 -1.59
N GLN A 157 3.86 -21.83 -1.16
CA GLN A 157 2.87 -20.79 -1.39
C GLN A 157 2.88 -20.47 -2.89
N ALA A 158 1.76 -20.75 -3.56
CA ALA A 158 1.66 -20.60 -5.00
C ALA A 158 1.97 -19.16 -5.44
N GLU A 159 2.62 -19.02 -6.59
CA GLU A 159 2.74 -17.73 -7.26
C GLU A 159 1.33 -17.14 -7.48
N GLY A 160 1.17 -15.85 -7.19
CA GLY A 160 -0.11 -15.17 -7.35
C GLY A 160 -0.52 -15.05 -8.83
N PRO A 161 -1.79 -14.71 -9.11
CA PRO A 161 -2.28 -14.56 -10.46
C PRO A 161 -1.43 -13.60 -11.30
N ASP A 162 -1.24 -13.96 -12.57
CA ASP A 162 -0.52 -13.15 -13.55
C ASP A 162 -1.14 -11.76 -13.65
N ARG A 163 -0.41 -10.77 -13.14
CA ARG A 163 -0.82 -9.36 -13.03
C ARG A 163 -1.22 -8.76 -14.39
N SER A 164 -0.67 -9.28 -15.50
CA SER A 164 -0.97 -8.80 -16.85
C SER A 164 -2.32 -9.28 -17.39
N LYS A 165 -2.92 -10.29 -16.76
CA LYS A 165 -4.22 -10.87 -17.14
C LYS A 165 -5.40 -10.36 -16.29
N VAL A 166 -5.14 -9.50 -15.30
CA VAL A 166 -6.20 -8.89 -14.48
C VAL A 166 -6.67 -7.59 -15.14
N ASP A 167 -7.87 -7.62 -15.70
CA ASP A 167 -8.58 -6.45 -16.23
C ASP A 167 -9.98 -6.32 -15.60
N VAL A 168 -10.23 -5.21 -14.93
CA VAL A 168 -11.50 -4.88 -14.28
C VAL A 168 -12.66 -4.81 -15.29
N ALA A 169 -12.39 -4.38 -16.52
CA ALA A 169 -13.40 -4.26 -17.58
C ALA A 169 -13.91 -5.62 -18.10
N LEU A 170 -13.23 -6.73 -17.75
CA LEU A 170 -13.62 -8.10 -18.08
C LEU A 170 -14.26 -8.85 -16.89
N GLY A 171 -14.34 -8.22 -15.71
CA GLY A 171 -14.83 -8.84 -14.48
C GLY A 171 -16.36 -8.91 -14.38
N ASP A 172 -16.86 -10.03 -13.87
CA ASP A 172 -18.27 -10.28 -13.58
C ASP A 172 -18.62 -9.80 -12.17
N VAL A 173 -19.51 -8.80 -12.08
CA VAL A 173 -19.90 -8.15 -10.82
C VAL A 173 -20.65 -9.09 -9.86
N ASP A 174 -21.47 -10.02 -10.36
CA ASP A 174 -22.23 -10.94 -9.49
C ASP A 174 -21.36 -12.15 -9.08
N ARG A 175 -20.43 -12.60 -9.94
CA ARG A 175 -19.39 -13.57 -9.55
C ARG A 175 -18.45 -12.97 -8.50
N GLY A 176 -18.00 -11.73 -8.71
CA GLY A 176 -17.17 -10.98 -7.75
C GLY A 176 -17.84 -10.77 -6.40
N LYS A 177 -19.15 -10.50 -6.39
CA LYS A 177 -19.99 -10.41 -5.19
C LYS A 177 -20.07 -11.73 -4.42
N ALA A 178 -20.18 -12.86 -5.12
CA ALA A 178 -20.18 -14.19 -4.51
C ALA A 178 -18.80 -14.52 -3.89
N LEU A 179 -17.71 -14.28 -4.63
CA LEU A 179 -16.33 -14.41 -4.15
C LEU A 179 -16.08 -13.52 -2.91
N PHE A 180 -16.54 -12.27 -2.95
CA PHE A 180 -16.42 -11.31 -1.85
C PHE A 180 -17.20 -11.77 -0.60
N HIS A 181 -18.40 -12.32 -0.77
CA HIS A 181 -19.18 -12.85 0.35
C HIS A 181 -18.43 -14.00 1.04
N GLY A 182 -17.96 -14.99 0.27
CA GLY A 182 -17.26 -16.16 0.83
C GLY A 182 -15.91 -15.87 1.52
N ASN A 183 -15.21 -14.82 1.11
CA ASN A 183 -13.80 -14.60 1.49
C ASN A 183 -13.50 -13.27 2.20
N CYS A 184 -14.28 -12.22 1.96
CA CYS A 184 -13.97 -10.86 2.44
C CYS A 184 -14.98 -10.33 3.47
N ALA A 185 -16.24 -10.76 3.42
CA ALA A 185 -17.34 -10.18 4.19
C ALA A 185 -17.17 -10.30 5.72
N ALA A 186 -16.54 -11.35 6.24
CA ALA A 186 -16.30 -11.51 7.68
C ALA A 186 -15.41 -10.41 8.28
N CYS A 187 -14.51 -9.81 7.48
CA CYS A 187 -13.64 -8.72 7.91
C CYS A 187 -14.15 -7.35 7.43
N HIS A 188 -14.58 -7.25 6.17
CA HIS A 188 -14.96 -5.98 5.53
C HIS A 188 -16.47 -5.70 5.51
N GLY A 189 -17.28 -6.56 6.12
CA GLY A 189 -18.74 -6.46 6.13
C GLY A 189 -19.38 -6.91 4.83
N THR A 190 -20.63 -7.38 4.90
CA THR A 190 -21.42 -7.98 3.81
C THR A 190 -21.67 -7.11 2.58
N SER A 191 -21.38 -5.81 2.66
CA SER A 191 -21.46 -4.83 1.56
C SER A 191 -20.19 -3.98 1.42
N GLY A 192 -19.07 -4.41 2.02
CA GLY A 192 -17.83 -3.64 2.08
C GLY A 192 -17.85 -2.46 3.06
N GLN A 193 -18.79 -2.43 4.01
CA GLN A 193 -18.96 -1.31 4.95
C GLN A 193 -17.82 -1.15 5.97
N GLY A 194 -17.01 -2.19 6.19
CA GLY A 194 -15.98 -2.27 7.23
C GLY A 194 -16.38 -3.18 8.40
N GLY A 195 -15.45 -3.37 9.32
CA GLY A 195 -15.58 -4.26 10.49
C GLY A 195 -14.22 -4.44 11.17
N ILE A 196 -13.70 -5.67 11.14
CA ILE A 196 -12.28 -5.95 11.48
C ILE A 196 -11.36 -5.27 10.45
N GLY A 197 -11.75 -5.33 9.17
CA GLY A 197 -11.10 -4.67 8.05
C GLY A 197 -11.64 -3.26 7.83
N ASN A 198 -10.87 -2.42 7.13
CA ASN A 198 -11.33 -1.09 6.75
C ASN A 198 -12.59 -1.14 5.88
N SER A 199 -13.39 -0.07 5.93
CA SER A 199 -14.44 0.16 4.94
C SER A 199 -13.81 0.14 3.54
N LEU A 200 -14.31 -0.73 2.67
CA LEU A 200 -13.91 -0.78 1.28
C LEU A 200 -14.84 0.09 0.43
N ARG A 201 -16.12 0.23 0.79
CA ARG A 201 -17.10 1.05 0.06
C ARG A 201 -17.07 2.56 0.40
N SER A 202 -16.20 3.00 1.31
CA SER A 202 -16.14 4.42 1.69
C SER A 202 -15.58 5.27 0.55
N ARG A 203 -16.12 6.49 0.40
CA ARG A 203 -15.81 7.38 -0.73
C ARG A 203 -14.35 7.80 -0.69
N SER A 204 -13.83 8.09 0.51
CA SER A 204 -12.41 8.41 0.71
C SER A 204 -11.46 7.28 0.27
N PHE A 205 -11.78 6.01 0.57
CA PHE A 205 -10.94 4.87 0.17
C PHE A 205 -11.07 4.59 -1.33
N GLN A 206 -12.30 4.57 -1.86
CA GLN A 206 -12.56 4.36 -3.29
C GLN A 206 -11.95 5.50 -4.14
N ALA A 207 -11.91 6.73 -3.64
CA ALA A 207 -11.33 7.85 -4.38
C ALA A 207 -9.81 7.75 -4.62
N VAL A 208 -9.06 6.95 -3.84
CA VAL A 208 -7.58 6.86 -3.91
C VAL A 208 -7.02 5.46 -4.17
N ALA A 209 -7.76 4.39 -3.83
CA ALA A 209 -7.31 3.02 -4.08
C ALA A 209 -7.33 2.72 -5.59
N SER A 210 -6.16 2.47 -6.17
CA SER A 210 -6.03 2.05 -7.57
C SER A 210 -6.39 0.56 -7.75
N ASP A 211 -6.42 0.11 -9.00
CA ASP A 211 -6.82 -1.26 -9.34
C ASP A 211 -5.66 -2.23 -9.06
N GLU A 212 -4.43 -1.79 -9.30
CA GLU A 212 -3.18 -2.49 -9.00
C GLU A 212 -3.00 -2.67 -7.48
N PHE A 213 -3.27 -1.60 -6.71
CA PHE A 213 -3.21 -1.64 -5.24
C PHE A 213 -4.18 -2.66 -4.64
N LEU A 214 -5.39 -2.78 -5.21
CA LEU A 214 -6.37 -3.77 -4.77
C LEU A 214 -6.05 -5.17 -5.29
N ARG A 215 -5.69 -5.32 -6.58
CA ARG A 215 -5.23 -6.58 -7.19
C ARG A 215 -4.19 -7.26 -6.31
N ASP A 216 -3.13 -6.53 -5.97
CA ASP A 216 -2.04 -7.06 -5.16
C ASP A 216 -2.46 -7.31 -3.70
N THR A 217 -3.25 -6.41 -3.10
CA THR A 217 -3.79 -6.62 -1.74
C THR A 217 -4.68 -7.88 -1.67
N ILE A 218 -5.42 -8.20 -2.73
CA ILE A 218 -6.29 -9.39 -2.83
C ILE A 218 -5.45 -10.63 -3.09
N ALA A 219 -4.54 -10.59 -4.06
CA ALA A 219 -3.71 -11.72 -4.46
C ALA A 219 -2.69 -12.14 -3.37
N PHE A 220 -2.01 -11.18 -2.74
CA PHE A 220 -0.87 -11.44 -1.85
C PHE A 220 -1.16 -11.13 -0.37
N GLY A 221 -2.27 -10.46 -0.06
CA GLY A 221 -2.58 -10.05 1.32
C GLY A 221 -1.59 -9.02 1.84
N ARG A 222 -1.36 -9.01 3.15
CA ARG A 222 -0.31 -8.22 3.82
C ARG A 222 0.25 -8.98 5.02
N GLY A 223 1.51 -9.41 4.96
CA GLY A 223 2.17 -10.18 6.02
C GLY A 223 2.11 -9.47 7.39
N HIS A 224 2.05 -10.24 8.48
CA HIS A 224 1.90 -9.75 9.86
C HIS A 224 0.60 -8.96 10.16
N THR A 225 -0.38 -8.94 9.26
CA THR A 225 -1.68 -8.28 9.45
C THR A 225 -2.86 -9.27 9.41
N ALA A 226 -4.09 -8.78 9.66
CA ALA A 226 -5.31 -9.58 9.55
C ALA A 226 -5.90 -9.62 8.12
N MET A 227 -5.15 -9.12 7.12
CA MET A 227 -5.48 -9.24 5.70
C MET A 227 -4.67 -10.42 5.12
N PRO A 228 -5.23 -11.64 5.07
CA PRO A 228 -4.53 -12.78 4.48
C PRO A 228 -4.37 -12.62 2.96
N ALA A 229 -3.49 -13.42 2.37
CA ALA A 229 -3.54 -13.65 0.93
C ALA A 229 -4.86 -14.34 0.54
N GLY A 230 -5.43 -13.97 -0.61
CA GLY A 230 -6.59 -14.66 -1.16
C GLY A 230 -6.26 -16.11 -1.48
N THR A 231 -7.20 -17.03 -1.19
CA THR A 231 -7.06 -18.44 -1.55
C THR A 231 -7.27 -18.62 -3.05
N ARG A 232 -6.18 -18.77 -3.81
CA ARG A 232 -6.15 -19.13 -5.24
C ARG A 232 -7.17 -18.42 -6.13
N PHE A 233 -7.36 -17.11 -5.96
CA PHE A 233 -8.04 -16.33 -6.99
C PHE A 233 -7.17 -16.34 -8.25
N ASP A 234 -7.71 -16.87 -9.35
CA ASP A 234 -7.09 -16.68 -10.67
C ASP A 234 -7.23 -15.22 -11.15
N ALA A 235 -6.62 -14.89 -12.30
CA ALA A 235 -6.65 -13.52 -12.80
C ALA A 235 -8.06 -13.03 -13.15
N GLY A 236 -8.96 -13.93 -13.55
CA GLY A 236 -10.38 -13.65 -13.76
C GLY A 236 -11.12 -13.43 -12.44
N GLU A 237 -10.91 -14.29 -11.45
CA GLU A 237 -11.54 -14.12 -10.12
C GLU A 237 -11.09 -12.83 -9.41
N VAL A 238 -9.83 -12.40 -9.58
CA VAL A 238 -9.39 -11.08 -9.12
C VAL A 238 -10.05 -9.96 -9.94
N SER A 239 -10.19 -10.11 -11.26
CA SER A 239 -10.95 -9.16 -12.09
C SER A 239 -12.40 -9.01 -11.63
N ASP A 240 -13.07 -10.12 -11.30
CA ASP A 240 -14.45 -10.14 -10.80
C ASP A 240 -14.56 -9.42 -9.45
N LEU A 241 -13.67 -9.74 -8.52
CA LEU A 241 -13.57 -9.06 -7.22
C LEU A 241 -13.35 -7.56 -7.40
N LEU A 242 -12.47 -7.16 -8.32
CA LEU A 242 -12.25 -5.74 -8.63
C LEU A 242 -13.50 -5.09 -9.25
N ALA A 243 -14.17 -5.73 -10.20
CA ALA A 243 -15.41 -5.24 -10.81
C ALA A 243 -16.51 -5.03 -9.76
N TYR A 244 -16.69 -5.99 -8.83
CA TYR A 244 -17.62 -5.82 -7.70
C TYR A 244 -17.21 -4.68 -6.74
N LEU A 245 -15.92 -4.57 -6.40
CA LEU A 245 -15.42 -3.45 -5.59
C LEU A 245 -15.52 -2.10 -6.32
N ARG A 246 -15.58 -2.08 -7.66
CA ARG A 246 -15.74 -0.89 -8.50
C ARG A 246 -17.20 -0.54 -8.77
N SER A 247 -18.14 -1.48 -8.68
CA SER A 247 -19.57 -1.20 -8.81
C SER A 247 -20.11 -0.23 -7.73
N TRP A 248 -19.33 0.06 -6.68
CA TRP A 248 -19.60 1.10 -5.69
C TRP A 248 -19.08 2.49 -6.08
N ARG A 249 -18.36 2.63 -7.21
CA ARG A 249 -17.85 3.90 -7.73
C ARG A 249 -18.73 4.54 -8.79
N GLU A 250 -19.52 3.77 -9.54
CA GLU A 250 -20.16 4.27 -10.75
C GLU A 250 -20.95 5.59 -10.53
N PRO A 251 -20.62 6.67 -11.26
CA PRO A 251 -21.32 7.93 -11.12
C PRO A 251 -22.75 7.77 -11.68
N GLY A 252 -23.74 8.24 -10.93
CA GLY A 252 -25.15 8.20 -11.35
C GLY A 252 -25.52 9.21 -12.44
N HIS A 253 -24.58 9.60 -13.30
CA HIS A 253 -24.72 10.59 -14.36
C HIS A 253 -23.60 10.47 -15.40
N THR A 254 -23.85 11.03 -16.57
CA THR A 254 -22.95 11.05 -17.73
C THR A 254 -22.39 12.46 -17.99
N PHE A 255 -21.46 12.57 -18.95
CA PHE A 255 -21.03 13.89 -19.44
C PHE A 255 -22.20 14.67 -20.07
N ALA A 256 -23.16 14.00 -20.73
CA ALA A 256 -24.29 14.68 -21.38
C ALA A 256 -25.18 15.43 -20.38
N ASP A 257 -25.42 14.85 -19.19
CA ASP A 257 -26.17 15.47 -18.11
C ASP A 257 -25.48 16.74 -17.59
N VAL A 258 -24.16 16.68 -17.42
CA VAL A 258 -23.32 17.83 -17.02
C VAL A 258 -23.26 18.89 -18.11
N ALA A 259 -23.11 18.48 -19.37
CA ALA A 259 -23.05 19.37 -20.52
C ALA A 259 -24.37 20.11 -20.78
N ASP A 260 -25.52 19.51 -20.45
CA ASP A 260 -26.81 20.19 -20.52
C ASP A 260 -26.95 21.26 -19.43
N LEU A 261 -26.67 20.90 -18.18
CA LEU A 261 -26.67 21.84 -17.04
C LEU A 261 -25.71 23.02 -17.27
N ARG A 262 -24.56 22.79 -17.92
CA ARG A 262 -23.57 23.82 -18.28
C ARG A 262 -24.12 24.89 -19.24
N LYS A 263 -25.10 24.58 -20.11
CA LYS A 263 -25.78 25.56 -21.00
C LYS A 263 -26.56 26.61 -20.22
N HIS A 264 -26.99 26.26 -19.01
CA HIS A 264 -27.82 27.08 -18.13
C HIS A 264 -27.05 27.59 -16.89
N ALA A 265 -25.72 27.48 -16.90
CA ALA A 265 -24.86 27.90 -15.81
C ALA A 265 -24.96 29.40 -15.50
N THR A 266 -24.92 29.76 -14.21
CA THR A 266 -25.13 31.15 -13.74
C THR A 266 -23.98 31.67 -12.89
N LYS A 267 -24.03 32.95 -12.49
CA LYS A 267 -23.13 33.48 -11.44
C LYS A 267 -23.27 32.71 -10.11
N ARG A 268 -24.43 32.11 -9.82
CA ARG A 268 -24.63 31.23 -8.66
C ARG A 268 -23.88 29.90 -8.84
N SER A 269 -23.90 29.32 -10.04
CA SER A 269 -23.14 28.11 -10.38
C SER A 269 -21.65 28.27 -10.08
N ALA A 270 -21.04 29.37 -10.54
CA ALA A 270 -19.64 29.67 -10.24
C ALA A 270 -19.35 29.80 -8.72
N GLN A 271 -20.31 30.30 -7.93
CA GLN A 271 -20.15 30.45 -6.47
C GLN A 271 -20.36 29.13 -5.71
N VAL A 272 -21.23 28.24 -6.20
CA VAL A 272 -21.35 26.86 -5.68
C VAL A 272 -20.09 26.08 -6.04
N GLY A 273 -19.65 26.13 -7.30
CA GLY A 273 -18.40 25.53 -7.76
C GLY A 273 -17.17 26.02 -7.01
N LYS A 274 -17.08 27.31 -6.67
CA LYS A 274 -16.04 27.87 -5.80
C LYS A 274 -16.05 27.25 -4.39
N THR A 275 -17.24 27.01 -3.84
CA THR A 275 -17.40 26.36 -2.54
C THR A 275 -16.97 24.90 -2.60
N ILE A 276 -17.35 24.17 -3.65
CA ILE A 276 -16.93 22.79 -3.90
C ILE A 276 -15.41 22.73 -4.09
N PHE A 277 -14.83 23.62 -4.88
CA PHE A 277 -13.39 23.69 -5.13
C PHE A 277 -12.61 23.95 -3.84
N GLY A 278 -13.04 24.92 -3.03
CA GLY A 278 -12.50 25.17 -1.68
C GLY A 278 -12.58 23.96 -0.75
N SER A 279 -13.67 23.20 -0.86
CA SER A 279 -13.97 22.00 -0.05
C SER A 279 -13.29 20.72 -0.55
N ARG A 280 -12.71 20.72 -1.77
CA ARG A 280 -12.25 19.48 -2.45
C ARG A 280 -10.86 19.58 -3.09
N CYS A 281 -10.58 20.65 -3.83
CA CYS A 281 -9.48 20.72 -4.78
C CYS A 281 -8.25 21.52 -4.28
N VAL A 282 -8.44 22.47 -3.35
CA VAL A 282 -7.40 23.43 -2.93
C VAL A 282 -6.12 22.76 -2.40
N ALA A 283 -6.25 21.64 -1.66
CA ALA A 283 -5.11 20.89 -1.12
C ALA A 283 -4.01 20.58 -2.15
N CYS A 284 -4.42 20.32 -3.39
CA CYS A 284 -3.51 19.97 -4.48
C CYS A 284 -3.34 21.14 -5.47
N HIS A 285 -4.42 21.84 -5.80
CA HIS A 285 -4.44 22.80 -6.92
C HIS A 285 -4.27 24.28 -6.50
N GLY A 286 -4.10 24.58 -5.21
CA GLY A 286 -4.01 25.94 -4.70
C GLY A 286 -5.36 26.66 -4.60
N LYS A 287 -5.40 27.87 -4.02
CA LYS A 287 -6.64 28.60 -3.67
C LYS A 287 -7.30 29.28 -4.87
N GLN A 288 -6.56 29.45 -5.97
CA GLN A 288 -6.91 30.13 -7.21
C GLN A 288 -6.59 29.26 -8.44
N GLY A 289 -6.33 27.95 -8.26
CA GLY A 289 -5.93 27.05 -9.34
C GLY A 289 -4.45 27.19 -9.73
N GLU A 290 -3.61 27.80 -8.89
CA GLU A 290 -2.19 28.09 -9.15
C GLU A 290 -1.26 26.86 -9.20
N GLY A 291 -1.69 25.73 -8.64
CA GLY A 291 -0.92 24.48 -8.56
C GLY A 291 -0.43 24.14 -7.15
N GLY A 292 0.41 23.11 -7.05
CA GLY A 292 0.96 22.53 -5.83
C GLY A 292 1.35 21.07 -6.11
N ILE A 293 0.97 20.14 -5.22
CA ILE A 293 0.91 18.69 -5.52
C ILE A 293 0.11 18.42 -6.81
N GLY A 294 -0.94 19.20 -7.04
CA GLY A 294 -1.81 19.14 -8.20
C GLY A 294 -1.37 20.08 -9.31
N SER A 295 -1.65 19.68 -10.55
CA SER A 295 -1.33 20.50 -11.73
C SER A 295 -2.04 21.86 -11.69
N ARG A 296 -1.34 22.93 -12.09
CA ARG A 296 -1.92 24.27 -12.26
C ARG A 296 -3.14 24.22 -13.19
N LEU A 297 -4.27 24.78 -12.76
CA LEU A 297 -5.54 24.80 -13.47
C LEU A 297 -5.86 26.16 -14.08
N ASN A 298 -5.42 27.27 -13.48
CA ASN A 298 -5.62 28.64 -14.01
C ASN A 298 -4.62 29.01 -15.14
N SER A 299 -4.11 28.01 -15.86
CA SER A 299 -3.18 28.21 -16.99
C SER A 299 -3.98 28.41 -18.26
N GLN A 300 -3.82 29.56 -18.95
CA GLN A 300 -4.56 29.83 -20.19
C GLN A 300 -4.27 28.80 -21.29
N SER A 301 -3.04 28.28 -21.40
CA SER A 301 -2.71 27.23 -22.37
C SER A 301 -3.31 25.87 -22.02
N PHE A 302 -3.71 25.65 -20.75
CA PHE A 302 -4.47 24.48 -20.35
C PHE A 302 -5.98 24.69 -20.56
N LEU A 303 -6.54 25.82 -20.11
CA LEU A 303 -7.99 26.09 -20.19
C LEU A 303 -8.48 26.26 -21.63
N SER A 304 -7.67 26.85 -22.52
CA SER A 304 -8.03 26.96 -23.94
C SER A 304 -8.02 25.63 -24.69
N LEU A 305 -7.28 24.61 -24.23
CA LEU A 305 -7.19 23.29 -24.88
C LEU A 305 -8.06 22.22 -24.21
N ALA A 306 -8.24 22.26 -22.89
CA ALA A 306 -9.03 21.27 -22.17
C ALA A 306 -10.52 21.47 -22.46
N SER A 307 -11.19 20.46 -23.03
CA SER A 307 -12.64 20.45 -23.21
C SER A 307 -13.40 20.31 -21.87
N ASP A 308 -14.69 20.64 -21.83
CA ASP A 308 -15.51 20.37 -20.64
C ASP A 308 -15.65 18.85 -20.37
N GLU A 309 -15.50 18.01 -21.39
CA GLU A 309 -15.47 16.54 -21.28
C GLU A 309 -14.16 16.05 -20.65
N PHE A 310 -13.02 16.61 -21.05
CA PHE A 310 -11.72 16.40 -20.40
C PHE A 310 -11.83 16.75 -18.91
N LEU A 311 -12.42 17.91 -18.59
CA LEU A 311 -12.59 18.35 -17.19
C LEU A 311 -13.54 17.43 -16.43
N TYR A 312 -14.68 17.06 -17.01
CA TYR A 312 -15.64 16.10 -16.43
C TYR A 312 -14.96 14.78 -16.08
N HIS A 313 -14.30 14.11 -17.04
CA HIS A 313 -13.64 12.83 -16.78
C HIS A 313 -12.47 12.95 -15.81
N SER A 314 -11.70 14.04 -15.86
CA SER A 314 -10.63 14.33 -14.89
C SER A 314 -11.15 14.51 -13.46
N ILE A 315 -12.37 15.03 -13.29
CA ILE A 315 -13.02 15.19 -11.99
C ILE A 315 -13.60 13.84 -11.52
N VAL A 316 -14.48 13.21 -12.30
CA VAL A 316 -15.23 12.04 -11.82
C VAL A 316 -14.37 10.77 -11.76
N ARG A 317 -13.46 10.55 -12.73
CA ARG A 317 -12.56 9.39 -12.77
C ARG A 317 -11.17 9.65 -12.17
N GLY A 318 -10.84 10.89 -11.80
CA GLY A 318 -9.54 11.25 -11.20
C GLY A 318 -8.35 10.83 -12.07
N ARG A 319 -7.25 10.43 -11.42
CA ARG A 319 -6.08 9.77 -12.05
C ARG A 319 -5.58 8.64 -11.15
N PRO A 320 -6.07 7.39 -11.33
CA PRO A 320 -5.76 6.25 -10.47
C PRO A 320 -4.26 6.05 -10.21
N GLY A 321 -3.89 5.71 -8.98
CA GLY A 321 -2.50 5.56 -8.55
C GLY A 321 -1.78 6.88 -8.22
N THR A 322 -2.23 8.03 -8.73
CA THR A 322 -1.66 9.35 -8.43
C THR A 322 -2.34 10.04 -7.24
N ALA A 323 -1.85 11.23 -6.86
CA ALA A 323 -2.44 12.06 -5.81
C ALA A 323 -3.72 12.82 -6.23
N MET A 324 -4.23 12.62 -7.45
CA MET A 324 -5.50 13.21 -7.91
C MET A 324 -6.66 12.20 -7.75
N PRO A 325 -7.48 12.34 -6.70
CA PRO A 325 -8.54 11.38 -6.37
C PRO A 325 -9.73 11.42 -7.35
N GLN A 326 -10.53 10.35 -7.33
CA GLN A 326 -11.78 10.26 -8.07
C GLN A 326 -12.92 10.94 -7.30
N TRP A 327 -13.60 11.92 -7.91
CA TRP A 327 -14.76 12.61 -7.32
C TRP A 327 -16.11 12.08 -7.83
N HIS A 328 -16.14 10.78 -8.15
CA HIS A 328 -17.28 10.04 -8.71
C HIS A 328 -18.62 10.20 -7.98
N PHE A 329 -18.58 10.56 -6.69
CA PHE A 329 -19.73 10.75 -5.80
C PHE A 329 -20.31 12.18 -5.79
N LEU A 330 -19.78 13.10 -6.60
CA LEU A 330 -20.42 14.40 -6.88
C LEU A 330 -21.64 14.21 -7.79
N SER A 331 -22.68 15.02 -7.62
CA SER A 331 -23.83 15.02 -8.53
C SER A 331 -23.51 15.74 -9.85
N ALA A 332 -24.31 15.53 -10.91
CA ALA A 332 -24.14 16.27 -12.17
C ALA A 332 -24.19 17.80 -11.98
N PRO A 333 -25.11 18.38 -11.18
CA PRO A 333 -25.05 19.80 -10.80
C PRO A 333 -23.76 20.21 -10.10
N ASP A 334 -23.24 19.42 -9.14
CA ASP A 334 -21.97 19.74 -8.45
C ASP A 334 -20.80 19.81 -9.45
N VAL A 335 -20.74 18.89 -10.41
CA VAL A 335 -19.67 18.85 -11.43
C VAL A 335 -19.86 19.98 -12.46
N ALA A 336 -21.09 20.28 -12.89
CA ALA A 336 -21.38 21.39 -13.78
C ALA A 336 -21.02 22.75 -13.14
N ASP A 337 -21.36 22.95 -11.87
CA ASP A 337 -21.00 24.15 -11.11
C ASP A 337 -19.49 24.24 -10.87
N LEU A 338 -18.82 23.13 -10.55
CA LEU A 338 -17.35 23.06 -10.39
C LEU A 338 -16.60 23.38 -11.69
N ILE A 339 -17.00 22.82 -12.84
CA ILE A 339 -16.44 23.16 -14.15
C ILE A 339 -16.71 24.64 -14.47
N THR A 340 -17.93 25.13 -14.18
CA THR A 340 -18.26 26.56 -14.34
C THR A 340 -17.34 27.45 -13.52
N TYR A 341 -16.96 27.06 -12.30
CA TYR A 341 -15.99 27.81 -11.50
C TYR A 341 -14.58 27.77 -12.10
N ILE A 342 -14.08 26.59 -12.50
CA ILE A 342 -12.75 26.47 -13.14
C ILE A 342 -12.66 27.35 -14.40
N ARG A 343 -13.73 27.44 -15.19
CA ARG A 343 -13.85 28.32 -16.35
C ARG A 343 -13.84 29.81 -16.02
N THR A 344 -14.02 30.24 -14.76
CA THR A 344 -13.89 31.67 -14.39
C THR A 344 -12.45 32.19 -14.42
N TRP A 345 -11.46 31.31 -14.52
CA TRP A 345 -10.05 31.69 -14.77
C TRP A 345 -9.70 31.75 -16.26
N GLN A 346 -10.61 31.40 -17.17
CA GLN A 346 -10.33 31.39 -18.60
C GLN A 346 -10.50 32.78 -19.20
N GLU A 347 -9.43 33.31 -19.77
CA GLU A 347 -9.39 34.62 -20.44
C GLU A 347 -9.26 34.48 -21.97
N VAL A 348 -8.65 33.38 -22.42
CA VAL A 348 -8.49 33.02 -23.84
C VAL A 348 -9.60 32.07 -24.27
N GLU A 349 -10.19 32.28 -25.43
CA GLU A 349 -11.24 31.41 -25.98
C GLU A 349 -10.79 29.94 -26.09
N SER A 350 -11.73 29.00 -25.98
CA SER A 350 -11.44 27.58 -26.14
C SER A 350 -11.12 27.26 -27.60
N VAL A 351 -9.89 26.85 -27.86
CA VAL A 351 -9.51 26.27 -29.13
C VAL A 351 -10.08 24.85 -29.17
N VAL A 352 -10.89 24.56 -30.19
CA VAL A 352 -11.16 23.18 -30.60
C VAL A 352 -10.11 22.85 -31.67
N PRO A 353 -8.96 22.23 -31.30
CA PRO A 353 -7.94 21.93 -32.30
C PRO A 353 -8.47 20.84 -33.24
N GLU A 354 -8.16 20.92 -34.53
CA GLU A 354 -8.77 20.03 -35.52
C GLU A 354 -8.49 18.55 -35.21
N PRO A 355 -9.49 17.64 -35.38
CA PRO A 355 -9.32 16.21 -35.13
C PRO A 355 -8.22 15.59 -35.99
N ARG A 356 -7.01 15.53 -35.42
CA ARG A 356 -5.90 14.79 -35.98
C ARG A 356 -6.12 13.28 -35.75
N PRO A 357 -6.13 12.44 -36.79
CA PRO A 357 -5.98 11.00 -36.58
C PRO A 357 -4.55 10.69 -36.10
N PRO A 358 -4.34 9.55 -35.40
CA PRO A 358 -3.01 9.11 -34.99
C PRO A 358 -2.16 8.85 -36.23
N GLN A 359 -1.16 9.72 -36.40
CA GLN A 359 -0.12 9.66 -37.42
C GLN A 359 1.23 9.53 -36.68
N GLY A 360 2.25 8.99 -37.35
CA GLY A 360 3.57 8.74 -36.76
C GLY A 360 3.84 7.26 -36.42
N ASP A 361 5.12 6.93 -36.22
CA ASP A 361 5.59 5.61 -35.81
C ASP A 361 5.80 5.58 -34.28
N PRO A 362 5.07 4.74 -33.51
CA PRO A 362 5.27 4.64 -32.07
C PRO A 362 6.68 4.15 -31.68
N LYS A 363 7.43 3.50 -32.59
CA LYS A 363 8.83 3.10 -32.34
C LYS A 363 9.78 4.29 -32.43
N ALA A 364 9.56 5.22 -33.36
CA ALA A 364 10.26 6.51 -33.39
C ALA A 364 9.87 7.33 -32.15
N GLY A 365 8.59 7.36 -31.80
CA GLY A 365 8.06 8.01 -30.60
C GLY A 365 8.70 7.49 -29.31
N ALA A 366 8.88 6.17 -29.17
CA ALA A 366 9.57 5.56 -28.04
C ALA A 366 11.02 6.05 -27.88
N GLN A 367 11.75 6.23 -28.99
CA GLN A 367 13.14 6.73 -28.99
C GLN A 367 13.21 8.21 -28.61
N LEU A 368 12.31 9.03 -29.13
CA LEU A 368 12.16 10.44 -28.76
C LEU A 368 11.76 10.58 -27.28
N TYR A 369 10.84 9.74 -26.81
CA TYR A 369 10.37 9.72 -25.42
C TYR A 369 11.49 9.34 -24.45
N ALA A 370 12.29 8.32 -24.79
CA ALA A 370 13.48 7.93 -24.03
C ALA A 370 14.50 9.07 -23.94
N SER A 371 14.67 9.83 -25.02
CA SER A 371 15.64 10.93 -25.12
C SER A 371 15.22 12.19 -24.37
N TYR A 372 13.93 12.57 -24.40
CA TYR A 372 13.48 13.90 -23.97
C TYR A 372 12.42 13.92 -22.87
N CYS A 373 11.58 12.89 -22.75
CA CYS A 373 10.44 12.90 -21.82
C CYS A 373 10.74 12.17 -20.50
N THR A 374 11.56 11.11 -20.57
CA THR A 374 11.81 10.15 -19.48
C THR A 374 12.40 10.78 -18.22
N GLN A 375 13.22 11.83 -18.34
CA GLN A 375 13.82 12.52 -17.19
C GLN A 375 12.78 13.13 -16.24
N CYS A 376 11.65 13.62 -16.77
CA CYS A 376 10.57 14.20 -15.98
C CYS A 376 9.45 13.18 -15.75
N HIS A 377 8.97 12.55 -16.81
CA HIS A 377 7.77 11.72 -16.80
C HIS A 377 8.02 10.23 -16.53
N GLY A 378 9.26 9.86 -16.18
CA GLY A 378 9.67 8.48 -15.96
C GLY A 378 9.67 7.64 -17.24
N ALA A 379 10.18 6.42 -17.16
CA ALA A 379 10.02 5.44 -18.23
C ALA A 379 8.52 5.16 -18.45
N GLU A 380 8.10 4.98 -19.71
CA GLU A 380 6.72 4.61 -20.08
C GLU A 380 5.62 5.50 -19.46
N GLY A 381 5.90 6.79 -19.27
CA GLY A 381 4.94 7.75 -18.72
C GLY A 381 4.57 7.52 -17.25
N ARG A 382 5.33 6.72 -16.50
CA ARG A 382 5.03 6.31 -15.11
C ARG A 382 5.14 7.44 -14.06
N GLY A 383 5.47 8.66 -14.48
CA GLY A 383 5.58 9.85 -13.63
C GLY A 383 6.91 9.93 -12.86
N GLY A 384 7.05 10.98 -12.07
CA GLY A 384 8.25 11.26 -11.28
C GLY A 384 8.24 12.73 -10.84
N VAL A 385 9.13 13.54 -11.42
CA VAL A 385 9.10 15.01 -11.29
C VAL A 385 7.95 15.61 -12.13
N GLY A 386 7.64 14.97 -13.26
CA GLY A 386 6.46 15.24 -14.08
C GLY A 386 5.31 14.27 -13.78
N GLY A 387 4.10 14.66 -14.18
CA GLY A 387 2.91 13.81 -13.99
C GLY A 387 2.96 12.49 -14.77
N GLN A 388 2.20 11.50 -14.30
CA GLN A 388 2.06 10.19 -14.94
C GLN A 388 1.26 10.32 -16.26
N ILE A 389 1.92 10.67 -17.36
CA ILE A 389 1.29 10.81 -18.69
C ILE A 389 1.00 9.47 -19.37
N GLY A 390 1.52 8.36 -18.85
CA GLY A 390 1.11 6.99 -19.19
C GLY A 390 -0.16 6.53 -18.44
N ASN A 391 -0.79 7.40 -17.63
CA ASN A 391 -2.02 7.06 -16.92
C ASN A 391 -3.17 6.87 -17.91
N ARG A 392 -3.76 5.67 -17.96
CA ARG A 392 -4.82 5.34 -18.92
C ARG A 392 -6.01 6.30 -18.88
N VAL A 393 -6.46 6.74 -17.69
CA VAL A 393 -7.58 7.68 -17.55
C VAL A 393 -7.23 9.10 -18.02
N PHE A 394 -5.95 9.47 -18.05
CA PHE A 394 -5.49 10.69 -18.73
C PHE A 394 -5.53 10.53 -20.24
N LEU A 395 -4.98 9.44 -20.78
CA LEU A 395 -4.93 9.19 -22.22
C LEU A 395 -6.32 8.96 -22.82
N GLU A 396 -7.28 8.40 -22.07
CA GLU A 396 -8.68 8.26 -22.47
C GLU A 396 -9.41 9.60 -22.61
N CYS A 397 -9.04 10.66 -21.86
CA CYS A 397 -9.73 11.95 -21.94
C CYS A 397 -8.91 13.04 -22.65
N ALA A 398 -7.61 12.85 -22.86
CA ALA A 398 -6.76 13.70 -23.68
C ALA A 398 -6.76 13.18 -25.13
N ASP A 399 -7.41 13.88 -26.05
CA ASP A 399 -7.36 13.58 -27.49
C ASP A 399 -5.97 13.86 -28.12
N ASP A 400 -5.77 13.36 -29.34
CA ASP A 400 -4.48 13.46 -30.05
C ASP A 400 -4.03 14.91 -30.25
N ALA A 401 -4.98 15.82 -30.42
CA ALA A 401 -4.72 17.22 -30.67
C ALA A 401 -4.37 17.97 -29.36
N PHE A 402 -5.04 17.66 -28.24
CA PHE A 402 -4.62 18.09 -26.90
C PHE A 402 -3.20 17.62 -26.57
N LEU A 403 -2.88 16.35 -26.84
CA LEU A 403 -1.53 15.81 -26.61
C LEU A 403 -0.49 16.51 -27.49
N PHE A 404 -0.75 16.63 -28.80
CA PHE A 404 0.12 17.34 -29.75
C PHE A 404 0.39 18.78 -29.30
N GLN A 405 -0.65 19.56 -29.01
CA GLN A 405 -0.54 20.96 -28.62
C GLN A 405 0.23 21.12 -27.30
N THR A 406 -0.01 20.22 -26.33
CA THR A 406 0.70 20.22 -25.03
C THR A 406 2.19 19.90 -25.19
N ILE A 407 2.57 19.00 -26.12
CA ILE A 407 4.00 18.72 -26.41
C ILE A 407 4.62 19.86 -27.22
N ALA A 408 3.92 20.38 -28.22
CA ALA A 408 4.41 21.43 -29.12
C ALA A 408 4.73 22.74 -28.40
N TYR A 409 3.84 23.19 -27.49
CA TYR A 409 3.91 24.51 -26.85
C TYR A 409 4.12 24.46 -25.33
N GLY A 410 4.07 23.27 -24.72
CA GLY A 410 4.25 23.09 -23.29
C GLY A 410 3.04 23.54 -22.46
N LYS A 411 3.25 23.73 -21.15
CA LYS A 411 2.22 24.20 -20.22
C LYS A 411 2.65 25.47 -19.52
N SER A 412 1.91 26.56 -19.74
CA SER A 412 2.23 27.87 -19.18
C SER A 412 2.22 27.87 -17.64
N GLY A 413 3.19 28.57 -17.05
CA GLY A 413 3.39 28.56 -15.59
C GLY A 413 3.94 27.24 -15.03
N SER A 414 4.59 26.40 -15.86
CA SER A 414 5.23 25.16 -15.43
C SER A 414 6.65 24.97 -15.99
N ALA A 415 7.32 23.90 -15.54
CA ALA A 415 8.60 23.45 -16.06
C ALA A 415 8.51 22.85 -17.48
N MET A 416 7.34 22.33 -17.89
CA MET A 416 7.14 21.74 -19.21
C MET A 416 7.08 22.84 -20.28
N LYS A 417 8.18 23.02 -21.01
CA LYS A 417 8.29 23.92 -22.17
C LYS A 417 7.78 23.22 -23.44
N GLY A 418 7.64 23.98 -24.52
CA GLY A 418 7.32 23.43 -25.83
C GLY A 418 8.52 22.74 -26.47
N PHE A 419 8.26 21.71 -27.27
CA PHE A 419 9.27 20.94 -28.02
C PHE A 419 9.17 21.16 -29.54
N LEU A 420 8.16 21.87 -30.04
CA LEU A 420 8.06 22.21 -31.46
C LEU A 420 9.15 23.23 -31.84
N LYS A 421 9.86 22.95 -32.93
CA LYS A 421 10.84 23.84 -33.54
C LYS A 421 10.30 25.26 -33.72
N GLY A 422 10.97 26.24 -33.10
CA GLY A 422 10.56 27.65 -33.10
C GLY A 422 9.48 28.03 -32.07
N SER A 423 9.03 27.11 -31.21
CA SER A 423 8.17 27.43 -30.06
C SER A 423 9.00 27.76 -28.80
N ALA A 424 8.34 28.28 -27.76
CA ALA A 424 8.97 28.65 -26.49
C ALA A 424 9.47 27.41 -25.71
N GLY A 425 10.72 27.02 -25.98
CA GLY A 425 11.38 25.81 -25.49
C GLY A 425 12.01 24.97 -26.60
N GLY A 426 11.48 25.06 -27.83
CA GLY A 426 11.97 24.34 -29.01
C GLY A 426 13.39 24.71 -29.42
N GLU A 427 13.96 25.78 -28.86
CA GLU A 427 15.37 26.16 -28.99
C GLU A 427 16.32 25.15 -28.30
N LEU A 428 15.85 24.46 -27.26
CA LEU A 428 16.63 23.46 -26.51
C LEU A 428 16.46 22.04 -27.08
N VAL A 429 15.26 21.73 -27.58
CA VAL A 429 14.93 20.49 -28.28
C VAL A 429 13.98 20.84 -29.43
N SER A 430 14.50 20.92 -30.66
CA SER A 430 13.71 21.24 -31.86
C SER A 430 13.16 19.97 -32.50
N LEU A 431 11.89 19.66 -32.25
CA LEU A 431 11.14 18.62 -32.96
C LEU A 431 10.35 19.23 -34.13
N GLU A 432 10.37 18.56 -35.28
CA GLU A 432 9.42 18.81 -36.37
C GLU A 432 8.02 18.25 -36.01
N PRO A 433 6.92 18.75 -36.61
CA PRO A 433 5.56 18.26 -36.31
C PRO A 433 5.40 16.74 -36.36
N ALA A 434 6.00 16.07 -37.36
CA ALA A 434 5.93 14.61 -37.50
C ALA A 434 6.57 13.86 -36.31
N GLN A 435 7.57 14.43 -35.66
CA GLN A 435 8.22 13.83 -34.48
C GLN A 435 7.38 14.00 -33.21
N ILE A 436 6.51 15.01 -33.17
CA ILE A 436 5.48 15.15 -32.13
C ILE A 436 4.35 14.16 -32.39
N ASP A 437 4.02 13.90 -33.65
CA ASP A 437 3.05 12.88 -34.06
C ASP A 437 3.54 11.47 -33.66
N ASP A 438 4.81 11.15 -33.93
CA ASP A 438 5.47 9.92 -33.42
C ASP A 438 5.33 9.78 -31.89
N LEU A 439 5.56 10.86 -31.13
CA LEU A 439 5.38 10.87 -29.67
C LEU A 439 3.92 10.63 -29.24
N VAL A 440 2.93 11.19 -29.95
CA VAL A 440 1.50 10.94 -29.70
C VAL A 440 1.15 9.49 -30.03
N ALA A 441 1.63 8.94 -31.14
CA ALA A 441 1.46 7.53 -31.50
C ALA A 441 2.03 6.59 -30.43
N TYR A 442 3.20 6.90 -29.85
CA TYR A 442 3.77 6.14 -28.74
C TYR A 442 2.91 6.23 -27.46
N LEU A 443 2.38 7.41 -27.11
CA LEU A 443 1.44 7.54 -25.99
C LEU A 443 0.16 6.72 -26.22
N ARG A 444 -0.33 6.60 -27.46
CA ARG A 444 -1.44 5.69 -27.81
C ARG A 444 -1.07 4.22 -27.72
N GLU A 445 0.17 3.84 -28.04
CA GLU A 445 0.64 2.48 -27.78
C GLU A 445 0.65 2.17 -26.27
N LEU A 446 1.11 3.11 -25.43
CA LEU A 446 1.06 2.96 -23.97
C LEU A 446 -0.38 2.85 -23.44
N GLN A 447 -1.34 3.57 -24.01
CA GLN A 447 -2.76 3.47 -23.64
C GLN A 447 -3.35 2.07 -23.92
N ALA A 448 -2.85 1.37 -24.92
CA ALA A 448 -3.29 0.02 -25.29
C ALA A 448 -2.61 -1.10 -24.46
N ARG A 449 -1.55 -0.78 -23.70
CA ARG A 449 -0.87 -1.72 -22.78
C ARG A 449 -1.59 -1.79 -21.42
N PRO A 450 -1.36 -2.84 -20.61
CA PRO A 450 -1.80 -2.87 -19.21
C PRO A 450 -1.23 -1.70 -18.39
N THR A 451 -2.01 -1.15 -17.47
CA THR A 451 -1.62 0.02 -16.65
C THR A 451 -0.35 -0.27 -15.83
N LEU A 452 0.65 0.59 -15.97
CA LEU A 452 1.89 0.51 -15.20
C LEU A 452 1.84 1.37 -13.93
N GLU A 453 2.21 0.77 -12.81
CA GLU A 453 2.23 1.42 -11.49
C GLU A 453 3.13 2.69 -11.49
N PRO A 454 2.69 3.82 -10.91
CA PRO A 454 3.49 5.04 -10.85
C PRO A 454 4.86 4.84 -10.20
N LEU A 455 5.87 5.61 -10.61
CA LEU A 455 7.14 5.62 -9.89
C LEU A 455 6.97 6.23 -8.49
N LYS A 456 7.54 5.57 -7.48
CA LYS A 456 7.74 6.15 -6.15
C LYS A 456 8.76 7.29 -6.25
N ARG A 457 8.54 8.40 -5.56
CA ARG A 457 9.37 9.60 -5.68
C ARG A 457 10.76 9.37 -5.04
N PRO A 458 11.81 10.06 -5.53
CA PRO A 458 13.10 10.12 -4.84
C PRO A 458 12.94 10.68 -3.42
N ARG A 459 13.81 10.27 -2.50
CA ARG A 459 13.80 10.75 -1.10
C ARG A 459 14.96 11.73 -0.89
N SER A 460 14.71 13.03 -0.74
CA SER A 460 15.76 13.96 -0.31
C SER A 460 15.93 13.92 1.22
N ARG A 461 17.11 14.34 1.71
CA ARG A 461 17.38 14.41 3.15
C ARG A 461 16.51 15.47 3.85
N VAL A 462 16.25 16.61 3.20
CA VAL A 462 15.48 17.72 3.79
C VAL A 462 14.01 17.31 4.01
N GLU A 463 13.40 16.64 3.02
CA GLU A 463 12.06 16.05 3.18
C GLU A 463 12.01 14.95 4.25
N MET A 464 13.07 14.16 4.38
CA MET A 464 13.17 13.11 5.40
C MET A 464 13.19 13.66 6.83
N ASP A 465 13.89 14.78 7.04
CA ASP A 465 14.00 15.43 8.35
C ASP A 465 12.70 16.20 8.70
N LEU A 466 12.12 16.96 7.75
CA LEU A 466 10.79 17.59 7.93
C LEU A 466 9.66 16.55 8.10
N GLY A 467 9.70 15.47 7.32
CA GLY A 467 8.69 14.42 7.35
C GLY A 467 8.67 13.66 8.69
N ARG A 468 9.83 13.58 9.36
CA ARG A 468 9.92 13.10 10.74
C ARG A 468 9.20 14.03 11.71
N GLU A 469 9.52 15.33 11.68
CA GLU A 469 8.90 16.34 12.55
C GLU A 469 7.37 16.32 12.41
N VAL A 470 6.88 16.23 11.17
CA VAL A 470 5.45 16.10 10.88
C VAL A 470 4.87 14.79 11.46
N TYR A 471 5.54 13.66 11.25
CA TYR A 471 5.07 12.35 11.71
C TYR A 471 5.06 12.18 13.24
N GLU A 472 6.12 12.63 13.91
CA GLU A 472 6.32 12.41 15.34
C GLU A 472 5.67 13.52 16.19
N GLU A 473 5.69 14.77 15.73
CA GLU A 473 5.27 15.94 16.52
C GLU A 473 4.05 16.67 15.93
N LYS A 474 4.14 17.26 14.74
CA LYS A 474 3.10 18.19 14.22
C LYS A 474 1.77 17.51 13.95
N ALA A 475 1.75 16.51 13.06
CA ALA A 475 0.57 15.67 12.82
C ALA A 475 0.43 14.56 13.86
N ALA A 476 1.52 14.24 14.58
CA ALA A 476 1.61 13.24 15.63
C ALA A 476 1.10 11.84 15.23
N CYS A 477 1.25 11.48 13.96
CA CYS A 477 0.89 10.18 13.37
C CYS A 477 1.39 9.01 14.23
N ALA A 478 2.59 9.14 14.81
CA ALA A 478 3.20 8.15 15.71
C ALA A 478 2.32 7.74 16.91
N LYS A 479 1.38 8.60 17.37
CA LYS A 479 0.47 8.27 18.48
C LYS A 479 -0.52 7.15 18.14
N CYS A 480 -0.92 7.04 16.88
CA CYS A 480 -1.84 5.99 16.40
C CYS A 480 -1.10 4.90 15.60
N HIS A 481 -0.09 5.28 14.81
CA HIS A 481 0.62 4.39 13.90
C HIS A 481 1.93 3.82 14.45
N GLY A 482 2.36 4.25 15.64
CA GLY A 482 3.65 3.86 16.20
C GLY A 482 4.84 4.62 15.59
N ARG A 483 6.00 4.60 16.26
CA ARG A 483 7.17 5.43 15.87
C ARG A 483 7.89 4.94 14.61
N ASN A 484 7.83 3.63 14.35
CA ASN A 484 8.36 2.95 13.18
C ASN A 484 7.25 2.55 12.18
N GLY A 485 6.01 3.01 12.39
CA GLY A 485 4.85 2.58 11.60
C GLY A 485 4.32 1.19 11.98
N GLU A 486 4.70 0.67 13.15
CA GLU A 486 4.35 -0.64 13.69
C GLU A 486 2.85 -0.88 13.94
N GLY A 487 2.05 0.19 13.90
CA GLY A 487 0.64 0.21 14.28
C GLY A 487 0.43 0.30 15.80
N ALA A 488 -0.74 0.77 16.21
CA ALA A 488 -1.18 0.73 17.61
C ALA A 488 -2.71 0.72 17.65
N SER A 489 -3.34 1.87 17.91
CA SER A 489 -4.77 2.10 17.65
C SER A 489 -5.06 2.35 16.16
N GLY A 490 -4.06 2.76 15.38
CA GLY A 490 -4.10 2.90 13.93
C GLY A 490 -3.38 1.74 13.21
N PRO A 491 -3.68 1.48 11.92
CA PRO A 491 -3.04 0.43 11.12
C PRO A 491 -1.51 0.54 11.04
N ALA A 492 -0.85 -0.61 10.85
CA ALA A 492 0.59 -0.69 10.62
C ALA A 492 0.97 -0.18 9.21
N ILE A 493 1.27 1.11 9.11
CA ILE A 493 1.65 1.77 7.84
C ILE A 493 3.15 1.63 7.50
N GLY A 494 3.97 1.17 8.43
CA GLY A 494 5.37 0.77 8.19
C GLY A 494 5.52 -0.65 7.66
N ASN A 495 4.42 -1.37 7.44
CA ASN A 495 4.43 -2.73 6.93
C ASN A 495 5.00 -2.80 5.49
N PRO A 496 6.00 -3.65 5.21
CA PRO A 496 6.70 -3.64 3.93
C PRO A 496 5.82 -4.10 2.77
N ASP A 497 4.89 -5.03 2.97
CA ASP A 497 4.02 -5.50 1.88
C ASP A 497 2.98 -4.45 1.49
N PHE A 498 2.41 -3.76 2.49
CA PHE A 498 1.63 -2.55 2.26
C PHE A 498 2.43 -1.48 1.51
N LEU A 499 3.67 -1.20 1.92
CA LEU A 499 4.48 -0.15 1.31
C LEU A 499 4.97 -0.51 -0.10
N LYS A 500 5.33 -1.76 -0.39
CA LYS A 500 5.64 -2.24 -1.76
C LYS A 500 4.51 -1.82 -2.72
N VAL A 501 3.27 -2.15 -2.36
CA VAL A 501 2.06 -2.07 -3.19
C VAL A 501 1.37 -0.69 -3.17
N ALA A 502 1.44 0.06 -2.06
CA ALA A 502 0.90 1.41 -1.99
C ALA A 502 1.70 2.37 -2.89
N THR A 503 1.02 3.16 -3.72
CA THR A 503 1.64 4.26 -4.48
C THR A 503 1.80 5.50 -3.60
N ASP A 504 2.69 6.43 -3.99
CA ASP A 504 2.81 7.72 -3.26
C ASP A 504 1.50 8.52 -3.35
N GLY A 505 0.80 8.44 -4.49
CA GLY A 505 -0.52 9.03 -4.68
C GLY A 505 -1.58 8.51 -3.71
N PHE A 506 -1.60 7.20 -3.44
CA PHE A 506 -2.47 6.59 -2.43
C PHE A 506 -2.17 7.11 -1.02
N LEU A 507 -0.89 7.28 -0.67
CA LEU A 507 -0.48 7.80 0.64
C LEU A 507 -0.82 9.28 0.80
N ILE A 508 -0.44 10.13 -0.17
CA ILE A 508 -0.76 11.57 -0.22
C ILE A 508 -2.28 11.77 -0.15
N GLY A 509 -3.03 11.05 -0.99
CA GLY A 509 -4.50 11.10 -1.00
C GLY A 509 -5.13 10.63 0.31
N THR A 510 -4.56 9.61 0.97
CA THR A 510 -5.02 9.16 2.30
C THR A 510 -4.78 10.22 3.38
N VAL A 511 -3.66 10.96 3.36
CA VAL A 511 -3.38 12.05 4.32
C VAL A 511 -4.31 13.25 4.07
N ILE A 512 -4.50 13.64 2.80
CA ILE A 512 -5.34 14.78 2.42
C ILE A 512 -6.83 14.50 2.68
N LEU A 513 -7.34 13.31 2.36
CA LEU A 513 -8.77 12.99 2.51
C LEU A 513 -9.13 12.35 3.86
N GLY A 514 -8.15 11.84 4.60
CA GLY A 514 -8.39 10.96 5.75
C GLY A 514 -9.03 9.63 5.33
N ARG A 515 -9.70 8.98 6.28
CA ARG A 515 -10.53 7.77 6.04
C ARG A 515 -11.87 7.91 6.75
N GLU A 516 -12.90 8.15 5.94
CA GLU A 516 -14.31 8.23 6.31
C GLU A 516 -14.73 7.03 7.19
N GLY A 517 -15.31 7.31 8.36
CA GLY A 517 -15.68 6.30 9.35
C GLY A 517 -14.56 5.85 10.30
N THR A 518 -13.42 6.56 10.36
CA THR A 518 -12.29 6.24 11.26
C THR A 518 -11.74 7.48 11.97
N ALA A 519 -10.87 7.27 12.96
CA ALA A 519 -10.13 8.35 13.64
C ALA A 519 -9.05 9.04 12.76
N MET A 520 -8.76 8.51 11.56
CA MET A 520 -7.85 9.16 10.61
C MET A 520 -8.60 10.28 9.87
N LEU A 521 -8.69 11.44 10.50
CA LEU A 521 -9.29 12.64 9.90
C LEU A 521 -8.45 13.19 8.73
N SER A 522 -9.02 14.12 7.96
CA SER A 522 -8.31 14.82 6.89
C SER A 522 -7.35 15.87 7.47
N PHE A 523 -6.10 15.84 7.04
CA PHE A 523 -5.08 16.82 7.42
C PHE A 523 -5.09 18.09 6.54
N ASP A 524 -6.02 18.19 5.60
CA ASP A 524 -6.38 19.46 4.92
C ASP A 524 -7.66 20.08 5.53
N ARG A 525 -8.61 19.25 6.01
CA ARG A 525 -9.98 19.68 6.36
C ARG A 525 -10.52 18.99 7.61
N GLY A 526 -10.50 19.71 8.74
CA GLY A 526 -11.24 19.32 9.95
C GLY A 526 -10.53 18.30 10.86
N GLY A 527 -9.29 17.92 10.57
CA GLY A 527 -8.37 17.44 11.60
C GLY A 527 -7.95 18.58 12.55
N ASN A 528 -7.46 18.23 13.74
CA ASN A 528 -6.97 19.21 14.74
C ASN A 528 -5.71 19.97 14.28
N VAL A 529 -5.09 19.55 13.18
CA VAL A 529 -3.87 20.09 12.59
C VAL A 529 -4.05 20.11 11.07
N SER A 530 -3.67 21.22 10.45
CA SER A 530 -3.60 21.36 8.99
C SER A 530 -2.14 21.28 8.54
N LEU A 531 -1.89 20.54 7.46
CA LEU A 531 -0.57 20.39 6.84
C LEU A 531 -0.49 21.16 5.52
N THR A 532 0.70 21.68 5.20
CA THR A 532 0.97 22.27 3.88
C THR A 532 1.21 21.16 2.84
N PRO A 533 1.15 21.46 1.52
CA PRO A 533 1.47 20.48 0.48
C PRO A 533 2.87 19.86 0.66
N GLU A 534 3.85 20.67 1.04
CA GLU A 534 5.24 20.25 1.27
C GLU A 534 5.35 19.30 2.47
N GLU A 535 4.59 19.55 3.55
CA GLU A 535 4.54 18.69 4.74
C GLU A 535 3.84 17.36 4.47
N VAL A 536 2.77 17.36 3.65
CA VAL A 536 2.09 16.14 3.19
C VAL A 536 3.03 15.28 2.35
N GLU A 537 3.80 15.90 1.45
CA GLU A 537 4.81 15.18 0.66
C GLU A 537 5.98 14.68 1.52
N ALA A 538 6.46 15.49 2.47
CA ALA A 538 7.54 15.12 3.38
C ALA A 538 7.16 13.95 4.30
N VAL A 539 5.95 13.94 4.90
CA VAL A 539 5.52 12.84 5.77
C VAL A 539 5.36 11.52 4.99
N VAL A 540 4.97 11.57 3.71
CA VAL A 540 4.95 10.39 2.83
C VAL A 540 6.37 9.92 2.52
N THR A 541 7.30 10.84 2.22
CA THR A 541 8.73 10.55 2.06
C THR A 541 9.32 9.90 3.33
N TYR A 542 8.92 10.32 4.53
CA TYR A 542 9.32 9.69 5.80
C TYR A 542 8.74 8.29 5.98
N VAL A 543 7.44 8.08 5.72
CA VAL A 543 6.78 6.76 5.77
C VAL A 543 7.46 5.76 4.82
N ARG A 544 7.94 6.20 3.66
CA ARG A 544 8.76 5.38 2.73
C ARG A 544 10.10 4.90 3.28
N ALA A 545 10.59 5.46 4.39
CA ALA A 545 11.80 4.96 5.06
C ALA A 545 11.54 3.74 5.95
N PHE A 546 10.28 3.31 6.12
CA PHE A 546 9.95 2.06 6.80
C PHE A 546 10.00 0.83 5.87
N GLU A 547 9.85 1.02 4.55
CA GLU A 547 9.72 -0.08 3.55
C GLU A 547 10.91 -1.08 3.56
N ASN A 548 12.10 -0.62 3.99
CA ASN A 548 13.33 -1.42 4.04
C ASN A 548 13.77 -1.76 5.49
N LYS A 549 12.91 -1.60 6.50
CA LYS A 549 13.24 -1.91 7.90
C LYS A 549 12.64 -3.26 8.34
N PRO A 550 13.23 -3.95 9.33
CA PRO A 550 12.54 -5.03 10.04
C PRO A 550 11.20 -4.53 10.60
N PHE A 551 10.14 -5.25 10.30
CA PHE A 551 8.79 -4.91 10.75
C PHE A 551 8.40 -5.77 11.95
N GLU A 552 8.43 -5.17 13.14
CA GLU A 552 7.80 -5.73 14.34
C GLU A 552 6.52 -4.95 14.61
N ARG A 553 5.41 -5.66 14.83
CA ARG A 553 4.11 -5.05 15.12
C ARG A 553 3.96 -4.81 16.62
N ARG A 554 3.44 -3.65 17.03
CA ARG A 554 3.09 -3.41 18.44
C ARG A 554 1.95 -4.32 18.90
N PRO A 555 1.97 -4.82 20.15
CA PRO A 555 0.79 -5.38 20.80
C PRO A 555 -0.39 -4.41 20.77
N ALA A 556 -1.61 -4.95 20.72
CA ALA A 556 -2.83 -4.18 20.90
C ALA A 556 -2.91 -3.59 22.34
N PRO A 557 -3.76 -2.58 22.58
CA PRO A 557 -4.07 -2.15 23.95
C PRO A 557 -4.64 -3.32 24.79
N GLU A 558 -4.35 -3.34 26.08
CA GLU A 558 -4.89 -4.36 26.99
C GLU A 558 -6.43 -4.28 27.06
N PRO A 559 -7.15 -5.41 26.96
CA PRO A 559 -8.60 -5.48 27.00
C PRO A 559 -9.15 -5.18 28.41
N SER A 560 -10.38 -4.68 28.51
CA SER A 560 -10.99 -4.46 29.82
C SER A 560 -11.41 -5.77 30.49
N PRO A 561 -11.60 -5.79 31.82
CA PRO A 561 -12.15 -6.96 32.52
C PRO A 561 -13.53 -7.40 32.02
N ALA A 562 -14.32 -6.49 31.43
CA ALA A 562 -15.59 -6.82 30.81
C ALA A 562 -15.39 -7.57 29.48
N ASP A 563 -14.50 -7.08 28.61
CA ASP A 563 -14.15 -7.71 27.34
C ASP A 563 -13.62 -9.15 27.54
N LEU A 564 -12.78 -9.34 28.57
CA LEU A 564 -12.26 -10.66 28.95
C LEU A 564 -13.33 -11.62 29.49
N ALA A 565 -14.35 -11.10 30.17
CA ALA A 565 -15.46 -11.89 30.69
C ALA A 565 -16.45 -12.30 29.59
N GLU A 566 -16.76 -11.36 28.68
CA GLU A 566 -17.61 -11.59 27.51
C GLU A 566 -16.94 -12.54 26.51
N GLY A 567 -15.66 -12.30 26.18
CA GLY A 567 -14.83 -13.20 25.37
C GLY A 567 -14.75 -14.61 25.95
N GLY A 568 -14.67 -14.74 27.27
CA GLY A 568 -14.71 -16.02 27.97
C GLY A 568 -16.09 -16.69 27.95
N HIS A 569 -17.19 -15.93 27.89
CA HIS A 569 -18.52 -16.50 27.65
C HIS A 569 -18.64 -17.01 26.21
N LEU A 570 -18.31 -16.18 25.22
CA LEU A 570 -18.35 -16.51 23.80
C LEU A 570 -17.48 -17.75 23.49
N PHE A 571 -16.25 -17.82 24.03
CA PHE A 571 -15.38 -18.98 23.88
C PHE A 571 -16.00 -20.27 24.45
N ARG A 572 -16.63 -20.20 25.64
CA ARG A 572 -17.30 -21.36 26.25
C ARG A 572 -18.49 -21.86 25.43
N VAL A 573 -19.26 -20.97 24.81
CA VAL A 573 -20.42 -21.36 23.99
C VAL A 573 -20.00 -21.87 22.61
N MET A 574 -19.01 -21.23 21.97
CA MET A 574 -18.73 -21.44 20.54
C MET A 574 -17.50 -22.33 20.25
N CYS A 575 -16.53 -22.39 21.15
CA CYS A 575 -15.20 -22.97 20.89
C CYS A 575 -14.85 -24.14 21.83
N ALA A 576 -15.28 -24.08 23.10
CA ALA A 576 -14.91 -25.07 24.12
C ALA A 576 -15.38 -26.50 23.84
N GLY A 577 -16.44 -26.68 23.04
CA GLY A 577 -16.89 -28.00 22.58
C GLY A 577 -15.88 -28.73 21.67
N CYS A 578 -14.83 -28.06 21.20
CA CYS A 578 -13.71 -28.66 20.48
C CYS A 578 -12.37 -28.45 21.20
N HIS A 579 -12.12 -27.24 21.74
CA HIS A 579 -10.84 -26.88 22.36
C HIS A 579 -10.77 -27.09 23.88
N GLY A 580 -11.84 -27.61 24.52
CA GLY A 580 -11.97 -27.65 25.97
C GLY A 580 -12.26 -26.27 26.57
N SER A 581 -12.79 -26.23 27.79
CA SER A 581 -13.19 -24.99 28.47
C SER A 581 -12.02 -24.07 28.87
N ASP A 582 -10.80 -24.60 28.90
CA ASP A 582 -9.57 -23.87 29.20
C ASP A 582 -8.54 -23.91 28.06
N GLY A 583 -8.95 -24.34 26.86
CA GLY A 583 -8.13 -24.30 25.65
C GLY A 583 -7.09 -25.43 25.48
N ARG A 584 -7.10 -26.49 26.29
CA ARG A 584 -6.16 -27.63 26.18
C ARG A 584 -6.36 -28.53 24.95
N GLY A 585 -7.48 -28.45 24.26
CA GLY A 585 -7.91 -29.46 23.29
C GLY A 585 -8.52 -30.69 23.97
N PRO A 586 -8.83 -31.77 23.21
CA PRO A 586 -9.36 -33.01 23.75
C PRO A 586 -8.31 -33.76 24.57
N GLN A 587 -8.72 -34.37 25.68
CA GLN A 587 -7.88 -35.28 26.46
C GLN A 587 -7.83 -36.69 25.82
N PRO A 588 -6.78 -37.50 26.10
CA PRO A 588 -6.69 -38.87 25.60
C PRO A 588 -7.95 -39.68 25.89
N GLY A 589 -8.53 -40.29 24.85
CA GLY A 589 -9.79 -41.04 24.94
C GLY A 589 -11.06 -40.22 24.65
N GLN A 590 -10.99 -38.88 24.53
CA GLN A 590 -12.13 -38.08 24.09
C GLN A 590 -12.31 -38.14 22.57
N GLN A 591 -13.36 -38.84 22.14
CA GLN A 591 -13.65 -39.09 20.73
C GLN A 591 -14.37 -37.91 20.06
N ILE A 592 -13.63 -36.83 19.76
CA ILE A 592 -14.10 -35.77 18.85
C ILE A 592 -13.83 -36.15 17.38
N GLN A 593 -14.69 -35.70 16.47
CA GLN A 593 -14.59 -36.05 15.04
C GLN A 593 -13.59 -35.14 14.31
N GLY A 594 -12.29 -35.39 14.53
CA GLY A 594 -11.17 -34.65 13.95
C GLY A 594 -10.26 -34.04 15.02
N TYR A 595 -9.28 -33.24 14.59
CA TYR A 595 -8.25 -32.68 15.48
C TYR A 595 -8.53 -31.22 15.84
N ALA A 596 -8.62 -30.93 17.14
CA ALA A 596 -8.65 -29.58 17.69
C ALA A 596 -7.40 -29.38 18.58
N PRO A 597 -6.45 -28.51 18.20
CA PRO A 597 -5.20 -28.35 18.96
C PRO A 597 -5.43 -27.69 20.34
N SER A 598 -4.49 -27.93 21.25
CA SER A 598 -4.25 -26.99 22.36
C SER A 598 -3.94 -25.61 21.79
N ILE A 599 -4.65 -24.61 22.31
CA ILE A 599 -4.49 -23.19 21.99
C ILE A 599 -4.14 -22.35 23.23
N ASN A 600 -4.09 -22.99 24.41
CA ASN A 600 -3.63 -22.39 25.66
C ASN A 600 -2.14 -22.61 25.97
N ASN A 601 -1.44 -23.37 25.13
CA ASN A 601 -0.01 -23.65 25.24
C ASN A 601 0.83 -22.34 25.16
N PRO A 602 1.81 -22.10 26.07
CA PRO A 602 2.59 -20.85 26.11
C PRO A 602 3.47 -20.60 24.87
N GLU A 603 4.05 -21.63 24.24
CA GLU A 603 4.87 -21.45 23.05
C GLU A 603 4.01 -21.07 21.83
N PHE A 604 2.83 -21.70 21.68
CA PHE A 604 1.82 -21.31 20.70
C PHE A 604 1.31 -19.89 20.94
N LEU A 605 1.01 -19.51 22.19
CA LEU A 605 0.59 -18.14 22.54
C LEU A 605 1.73 -17.10 22.44
N THR A 606 2.97 -17.56 22.30
CA THR A 606 4.14 -16.70 22.01
C THR A 606 4.34 -16.54 20.51
N ALA A 607 4.23 -17.62 19.73
CA ALA A 607 4.38 -17.60 18.27
C ALA A 607 3.18 -17.02 17.53
N ALA A 608 1.94 -17.35 17.92
CA ALA A 608 0.73 -16.93 17.22
C ALA A 608 0.48 -15.42 17.41
N SER A 609 0.39 -14.66 16.33
CA SER A 609 -0.02 -13.24 16.35
C SER A 609 -1.53 -13.09 16.54
N ASP A 610 -2.01 -11.93 17.05
CA ASP A 610 -3.45 -11.70 17.22
C ASP A 610 -4.17 -11.75 15.87
N SER A 611 -3.54 -11.24 14.81
CA SER A 611 -4.05 -11.32 13.45
C SER A 611 -4.25 -12.76 12.96
N MET A 612 -3.32 -13.67 13.28
CA MET A 612 -3.49 -15.09 12.96
C MET A 612 -4.72 -15.68 13.66
N LEU A 613 -4.95 -15.32 14.92
CA LEU A 613 -6.10 -15.80 15.71
C LEU A 613 -7.42 -15.21 15.17
N LEU A 614 -7.48 -13.89 14.95
CA LEU A 614 -8.64 -13.20 14.37
C LEU A 614 -9.04 -13.80 13.02
N ALA A 615 -8.08 -13.94 12.09
CA ALA A 615 -8.33 -14.51 10.76
C ALA A 615 -8.73 -16.00 10.83
N THR A 616 -8.10 -16.78 11.72
CA THR A 616 -8.47 -18.20 11.94
C THR A 616 -9.91 -18.35 12.42
N ILE A 617 -10.37 -17.50 13.35
CA ILE A 617 -11.74 -17.56 13.89
C ILE A 617 -12.76 -17.05 12.85
N ALA A 618 -12.46 -15.92 12.20
CA ALA A 618 -13.35 -15.31 11.22
C ALA A 618 -13.61 -16.22 10.00
N LEU A 619 -12.54 -16.74 9.38
CA LEU A 619 -12.61 -17.45 8.10
C LEU A 619 -12.60 -18.98 8.23
N GLY A 620 -12.15 -19.52 9.35
CA GLY A 620 -11.94 -20.96 9.53
C GLY A 620 -10.82 -21.54 8.65
N ARG A 621 -10.54 -22.83 8.82
CA ARG A 621 -9.52 -23.58 8.09
C ARG A 621 -10.18 -24.67 7.26
N ALA A 622 -10.25 -24.44 5.94
CA ALA A 622 -10.76 -25.39 4.96
C ALA A 622 -10.07 -26.77 5.11
N GLY A 623 -10.84 -27.84 4.90
CA GLY A 623 -10.36 -29.22 5.10
C GLY A 623 -10.23 -29.65 6.57
N THR A 624 -10.68 -28.84 7.55
CA THR A 624 -10.61 -29.17 8.98
C THR A 624 -11.95 -28.92 9.69
N PRO A 625 -12.16 -29.45 10.92
CA PRO A 625 -13.34 -29.13 11.74
C PRO A 625 -13.44 -27.66 12.18
N MET A 626 -12.37 -26.85 12.03
CA MET A 626 -12.37 -25.43 12.37
C MET A 626 -13.11 -24.62 11.30
N ARG A 627 -14.43 -24.68 11.34
CA ARG A 627 -15.37 -23.88 10.54
C ARG A 627 -15.17 -22.37 10.73
N ALA A 628 -15.70 -21.58 9.81
CA ALA A 628 -15.80 -20.13 9.95
C ALA A 628 -16.83 -19.75 11.02
N PHE A 629 -16.56 -18.69 11.78
CA PHE A 629 -17.48 -18.14 12.80
C PHE A 629 -17.85 -16.67 12.55
N GLY A 630 -17.23 -15.99 11.58
CA GLY A 630 -17.53 -14.60 11.26
C GLY A 630 -18.85 -14.41 10.50
N ARG A 631 -19.52 -13.28 10.76
CA ARG A 631 -20.70 -12.85 10.03
C ARG A 631 -20.50 -12.85 8.51
N GLY A 632 -21.41 -13.52 7.78
CA GLY A 632 -21.52 -13.40 6.33
C GLY A 632 -20.54 -14.24 5.49
N VAL A 633 -19.92 -15.29 6.03
CA VAL A 633 -19.09 -16.26 5.27
C VAL A 633 -19.68 -17.69 5.28
N GLY A 634 -21.01 -17.82 5.41
CA GLY A 634 -21.72 -19.11 5.35
C GLY A 634 -21.45 -20.08 6.51
N GLY A 635 -20.80 -19.64 7.58
CA GLY A 635 -20.56 -20.43 8.79
C GLY A 635 -21.84 -20.69 9.60
N VAL A 636 -21.75 -21.61 10.58
CA VAL A 636 -22.87 -21.93 11.50
C VAL A 636 -23.05 -20.91 12.64
N ALA A 637 -22.33 -19.80 12.58
CA ALA A 637 -22.23 -18.78 13.61
C ALA A 637 -22.04 -17.40 12.95
N ASP A 638 -22.56 -16.37 13.60
CA ASP A 638 -22.69 -15.02 13.05
C ASP A 638 -21.98 -13.97 13.93
N LEU A 639 -20.74 -14.27 14.36
CA LEU A 639 -20.00 -13.38 15.27
C LEU A 639 -19.57 -12.09 14.57
N THR A 640 -19.67 -10.99 15.30
CA THR A 640 -19.18 -9.67 14.90
C THR A 640 -17.66 -9.52 15.05
N ALA A 641 -17.15 -8.43 14.48
CA ALA A 641 -15.75 -8.02 14.60
C ALA A 641 -15.27 -7.84 16.05
N ASP A 642 -16.16 -7.39 16.93
CA ASP A 642 -15.90 -7.10 18.35
C ASP A 642 -15.89 -8.39 19.18
N GLU A 643 -16.90 -9.24 19.02
CA GLU A 643 -16.97 -10.56 19.66
C GLU A 643 -15.74 -11.43 19.34
N ILE A 644 -15.27 -11.41 18.09
CA ILE A 644 -14.06 -12.15 17.69
C ILE A 644 -12.79 -11.56 18.35
N GLN A 645 -12.69 -10.24 18.50
CA GLN A 645 -11.59 -9.61 19.24
C GLN A 645 -11.62 -9.99 20.73
N LYS A 646 -12.80 -9.99 21.35
CA LYS A 646 -13.01 -10.41 22.74
C LYS A 646 -12.63 -11.89 22.97
N ILE A 647 -12.95 -12.79 22.04
CA ILE A 647 -12.49 -14.18 22.10
C ILE A 647 -10.95 -14.27 22.04
N VAL A 648 -10.29 -13.52 21.16
CA VAL A 648 -8.81 -13.50 21.09
C VAL A 648 -8.20 -12.94 22.38
N ALA A 649 -8.76 -11.85 22.91
CA ALA A 649 -8.37 -11.28 24.20
C ALA A 649 -8.48 -12.30 25.34
N HIS A 650 -9.57 -13.08 25.39
CA HIS A 650 -9.73 -14.16 26.38
C HIS A 650 -8.65 -15.24 26.24
N ILE A 651 -8.37 -15.70 25.02
CA ILE A 651 -7.35 -16.72 24.72
C ILE A 651 -5.95 -16.27 25.19
N ARG A 652 -5.63 -14.96 25.14
CA ARG A 652 -4.36 -14.43 25.65
C ARG A 652 -4.20 -14.53 27.17
N THR A 653 -5.28 -14.63 27.96
CA THR A 653 -5.20 -14.73 29.43
C THR A 653 -4.53 -16.03 29.94
N TRP A 654 -4.26 -16.98 29.04
CA TRP A 654 -3.52 -18.22 29.31
C TRP A 654 -2.00 -18.12 29.09
N LYS A 655 -1.50 -17.02 28.51
CA LYS A 655 -0.05 -16.78 28.27
C LYS A 655 0.67 -16.33 29.55
N ARG A 656 0.61 -17.15 30.60
CA ARG A 656 1.15 -16.88 31.94
C ARG A 656 2.50 -17.57 32.16
#